data_AF-A0A3M6U4Z0-F1
#
_entry.id   AF-A0A3M6U4Z0-F1
#
_cell.length_a   1.000
_cell.length_b   1.000
_cell.length_c   1.000
_cell.angle_alpha   90.00
_cell.angle_beta   90.00
_cell.angle_gamma   90.00
#
_symmetry.space_group_name_H-M   'P 1'
#
loop_
_entity.id
_entity.type
_entity.pdbx_description
1 polymer ?
#
loop_
_entity_poly.entity_id
_entity_poly.type
_entity_poly.pdbx_seq_one_letter_code
_entity_poly.pdbx_strand_id
1 'polypeptide(L)'
;VTKDGFCANLRSFNSSANYVHENLNMEFVKYETASRKSSKKKRRKLCLIIIFVLLGILCLCCFFAGIALIAEARRNRNTDESEPSKQSDCDYSQEAKQAGLDDLFQKAQNKYFELYPNKITGKPNVSPEEVKKRYRSYDPTPASIKLIADEAAKIADEIEKMPISMDKLTLREKRGVAQLLHWAKHAFPFMVPYGYDYYVGDWMMGPDIFCWFPICMVPSEVGAAFKHFKPSTVSDVELLRDRFEELENTFNQFVENMRLGVDAGMVRTIEECKAGLDGLKGSYKDVALKGPSGIYEASFIKPVLAADFIKNMTNDEKQKWKDKHGKSVGDSLREYALEYVGKPIDNMLKFIETYQIPHCAPDSVSYGLGSLPLLNVYENGVRTSKETTQKLPSGEKLNGRNSYIKLLAHFTTNSQTPDEIYTLGEKMRDELYNELLEVAKKITKTTDEEQAKITFKRLIDESSQYYNDGDIPANESDANAHKVCSSVQDAKKYCPKRFAAMTKWFSHAKEIMATLDYETADLFYFTGPYHSTPNCPIKLDIDFNPSSGVPFYQSSDKNCSRTASYNIPFFLGRPGPRYEAVTLAAHEARPGHHTQVQGYIEQFSDSCKGPIGWIADSTLYLTFSEGWALYTENPLIPQHTTAYDSDPISKYGMLKWQIWRALRLMMDTGLHAKGRNRAWALKLFADYAWDTSDIAVKEVTRYQSIPGQAVTYMIGQLAIMKFRDKANSTLNEKFNIKDFHYQVR
;
A
#
# COMPACT_ATOMS: atom_id res chain seq x y z
N VAL A 1 -38.64 -12.84 -28.34
CA VAL A 1 -39.71 -13.68 -27.76
C VAL A 1 -39.62 -15.03 -28.45
N THR A 2 -39.19 -16.05 -27.74
CA THR A 2 -38.80 -17.36 -28.29
C THR A 2 -39.15 -18.45 -27.28
N LYS A 3 -39.37 -19.68 -27.79
CA LYS A 3 -39.71 -20.89 -27.04
C LYS A 3 -38.69 -21.99 -27.38
N ASP A 4 -38.65 -23.01 -26.52
CA ASP A 4 -37.93 -24.30 -26.68
C ASP A 4 -36.37 -24.18 -26.65
N GLY A 5 -35.57 -25.14 -26.19
CA GLY A 5 -35.86 -26.39 -25.47
C GLY A 5 -34.65 -27.37 -25.44
N PHE A 6 -34.27 -27.86 -24.25
CA PHE A 6 -33.51 -29.11 -23.97
C PHE A 6 -31.98 -29.30 -24.27
N CYS A 7 -31.36 -30.11 -23.37
CA CYS A 7 -30.15 -30.97 -23.49
C CYS A 7 -28.69 -30.44 -23.60
N ALA A 8 -28.04 -30.32 -22.43
CA ALA A 8 -27.02 -31.23 -21.87
C ALA A 8 -25.79 -31.81 -22.67
N ASN A 9 -24.63 -31.75 -21.97
CA ASN A 9 -23.49 -32.70 -21.89
C ASN A 9 -22.53 -32.94 -23.07
N LEU A 10 -21.20 -32.84 -22.81
CA LEU A 10 -20.32 -34.01 -22.56
C LEU A 10 -18.82 -33.66 -22.36
N ARG A 11 -18.20 -34.32 -21.36
CA ARG A 11 -16.83 -34.94 -21.29
C ARG A 11 -16.45 -35.13 -19.79
N SER A 12 -16.43 -36.35 -19.22
CA SER A 12 -15.38 -37.42 -19.30
C SER A 12 -14.05 -36.97 -18.66
N PHE A 13 -13.33 -37.69 -17.78
CA PHE A 13 -13.23 -39.10 -17.35
C PHE A 13 -12.42 -39.16 -16.01
N ASN A 14 -12.24 -40.24 -15.23
CA ASN A 14 -12.85 -41.58 -15.06
C ASN A 14 -12.28 -42.24 -13.77
N SER A 15 -13.09 -42.92 -12.93
CA SER A 15 -12.64 -44.10 -12.15
C SER A 15 -13.82 -44.96 -11.67
N SER A 16 -13.63 -46.28 -11.66
CA SER A 16 -14.67 -47.31 -11.49
C SER A 16 -14.59 -48.03 -10.13
N ALA A 17 -15.73 -48.48 -9.59
CA ALA A 17 -15.96 -49.88 -9.18
C ALA A 17 -17.37 -50.17 -8.60
N ASN A 18 -17.96 -51.29 -9.06
CA ASN A 18 -18.88 -52.22 -8.37
C ASN A 18 -20.36 -51.87 -8.07
N TYR A 19 -21.26 -52.48 -8.86
CA TYR A 19 -22.27 -53.50 -8.49
C TYR A 19 -23.03 -53.42 -7.13
N VAL A 20 -24.34 -53.72 -6.99
CA VAL A 20 -25.49 -53.91 -7.92
C VAL A 20 -26.80 -54.16 -7.10
N HIS A 21 -27.99 -53.73 -7.59
CA HIS A 21 -29.41 -54.15 -7.25
C HIS A 21 -29.86 -54.28 -5.74
N GLU A 22 -31.12 -54.09 -5.29
CA GLU A 22 -32.39 -53.67 -5.90
C GLU A 22 -33.49 -53.33 -4.85
N ASN A 23 -34.53 -52.56 -5.26
CA ASN A 23 -35.99 -52.69 -4.97
C ASN A 23 -36.53 -52.89 -3.53
N LEU A 24 -37.76 -52.47 -3.14
CA LEU A 24 -38.78 -51.54 -3.67
C LEU A 24 -39.83 -51.25 -2.56
N ASN A 25 -40.29 -49.99 -2.48
CA ASN A 25 -41.66 -49.53 -2.20
C ASN A 25 -42.55 -49.93 -0.98
N MET A 26 -43.23 -48.86 -0.51
CA MET A 26 -44.60 -48.71 0.03
C MET A 26 -44.91 -48.92 1.54
N GLU A 27 -45.30 -47.79 2.15
CA GLU A 27 -46.17 -47.71 3.35
C GLU A 27 -47.64 -47.98 3.01
N PHE A 28 -48.47 -48.37 4.00
CA PHE A 28 -49.90 -48.04 4.01
C PHE A 28 -50.49 -47.86 5.43
N VAL A 29 -50.75 -46.59 5.79
CA VAL A 29 -51.97 -46.01 6.41
C VAL A 29 -52.74 -46.77 7.54
N LYS A 30 -52.59 -46.23 8.77
CA LYS A 30 -53.59 -45.80 9.80
C LYS A 30 -54.89 -46.60 10.14
N TYR A 31 -55.05 -46.82 11.48
CA TYR A 31 -56.27 -46.69 12.34
C TYR A 31 -57.53 -47.54 11.98
N GLU A 32 -58.47 -47.92 12.88
CA GLU A 32 -58.82 -47.58 14.27
C GLU A 32 -59.58 -48.78 14.91
N THR A 33 -59.43 -49.15 16.19
CA THR A 33 -60.35 -48.83 17.32
C THR A 33 -59.99 -49.67 18.57
N ALA A 34 -60.57 -49.35 19.74
CA ALA A 34 -60.11 -49.80 21.06
C ALA A 34 -60.86 -51.01 21.69
N SER A 35 -60.23 -51.74 22.62
CA SER A 35 -60.75 -51.95 24.00
C SER A 35 -59.85 -52.82 24.92
N ARG A 36 -59.72 -52.37 26.18
CA ARG A 36 -59.41 -53.10 27.46
C ARG A 36 -58.55 -54.39 27.45
N LYS A 37 -57.35 -54.28 28.05
CA LYS A 37 -56.86 -55.28 29.04
C LYS A 37 -55.93 -54.63 30.09
N SER A 38 -56.50 -54.29 31.25
CA SER A 38 -55.80 -53.74 32.42
C SER A 38 -55.15 -54.86 33.25
N SER A 39 -53.90 -54.67 33.68
CA SER A 39 -53.26 -55.27 34.87
C SER A 39 -51.72 -55.15 34.80
N LYS A 40 -51.09 -55.64 33.73
CA LYS A 40 -49.61 -55.73 33.62
C LYS A 40 -48.86 -54.39 33.48
N LYS A 41 -49.54 -53.29 33.10
CA LYS A 41 -48.89 -51.99 32.79
C LYS A 41 -48.45 -51.17 34.02
N LYS A 42 -49.04 -51.40 35.21
CA LYS A 42 -48.70 -50.63 36.44
C LYS A 42 -47.35 -51.02 37.06
N ARG A 43 -47.01 -52.32 37.14
CA ARG A 43 -45.71 -52.77 37.73
C ARG A 43 -44.49 -52.31 36.92
N ARG A 44 -44.55 -52.32 35.58
CA ARG A 44 -43.43 -51.83 34.73
C ARG A 44 -43.16 -50.33 34.88
N LYS A 45 -44.19 -49.49 35.05
CA LYS A 45 -44.00 -48.04 35.27
C LYS A 45 -43.30 -47.75 36.61
N LEU A 46 -43.61 -48.51 37.67
CA LEU A 46 -43.01 -48.28 38.99
C LEU A 46 -41.51 -48.59 39.01
N CYS A 47 -41.07 -49.71 38.41
CA CYS A 47 -39.65 -50.03 38.31
C CYS A 47 -38.86 -49.00 37.49
N LEU A 48 -39.43 -48.50 36.38
CA LEU A 48 -38.77 -47.46 35.57
C LEU A 48 -38.59 -46.15 36.34
N ILE A 49 -39.59 -45.73 37.12
CA ILE A 49 -39.49 -44.52 37.96
C ILE A 49 -38.37 -44.68 39.01
N ILE A 50 -38.27 -45.84 39.66
CA ILE A 50 -37.21 -46.11 40.65
C ILE A 50 -35.82 -46.05 40.01
N ILE A 51 -35.64 -46.63 38.81
CA ILE A 51 -34.38 -46.57 38.07
C ILE A 51 -34.00 -45.13 37.70
N PHE A 52 -34.96 -44.32 37.23
CA PHE A 52 -34.71 -42.91 36.92
C PHE A 52 -34.37 -42.07 38.16
N VAL A 53 -35.00 -42.34 39.30
CA VAL A 53 -34.66 -41.66 40.57
C VAL A 53 -33.25 -42.05 41.05
N LEU A 54 -32.88 -43.33 40.98
CA LEU A 54 -31.53 -43.79 41.35
C LEU A 54 -30.45 -43.20 40.43
N LEU A 55 -30.68 -43.14 39.12
CA LEU A 55 -29.78 -42.47 38.17
C LEU A 55 -29.70 -40.96 38.43
N GLY A 56 -30.82 -40.30 38.76
CA GLY A 56 -30.84 -38.89 39.15
C GLY A 56 -30.01 -38.60 40.40
N ILE A 57 -30.13 -39.45 41.43
CA ILE A 57 -29.33 -39.36 42.66
C ILE A 57 -27.84 -39.60 42.34
N LEU A 58 -27.51 -40.59 41.52
CA LEU A 58 -26.12 -40.87 41.13
C LEU A 58 -25.49 -39.69 40.39
N CYS A 59 -26.21 -39.09 39.43
CA CYS A 59 -25.78 -37.87 38.75
C CYS A 59 -25.59 -36.69 39.71
N LEU A 60 -26.47 -36.52 40.71
CA LEU A 60 -26.33 -35.50 41.74
C LEU A 60 -25.05 -35.74 42.59
N CYS A 61 -24.80 -36.98 43.01
CA CYS A 61 -23.60 -37.34 43.76
C CYS A 61 -22.32 -37.07 42.94
N CYS A 62 -22.30 -37.45 41.65
CA CYS A 62 -21.18 -37.14 40.76
C CYS A 62 -21.00 -35.63 40.54
N PHE A 63 -22.09 -34.85 40.46
CA PHE A 63 -22.04 -33.40 40.33
C PHE A 63 -21.44 -32.73 41.58
N PHE A 64 -21.88 -33.13 42.79
CA PHE A 64 -21.31 -32.62 44.04
C PHE A 64 -19.87 -33.09 44.28
N ALA A 65 -19.51 -34.32 43.90
CA ALA A 65 -18.14 -34.79 43.93
C ALA A 65 -17.24 -34.00 42.95
N GLY A 66 -17.74 -33.68 41.75
CA GLY A 66 -17.05 -32.79 40.80
C GLY A 66 -16.84 -31.38 41.36
N ILE A 67 -17.84 -30.80 42.01
CA ILE A 67 -17.70 -29.49 42.68
C ILE A 67 -16.68 -29.56 43.82
N ALA A 68 -16.69 -30.62 44.64
CA ALA A 68 -15.72 -30.82 45.71
C ALA A 68 -14.29 -30.91 45.17
N LEU A 69 -14.06 -31.72 44.13
CA LEU A 69 -12.75 -31.84 43.46
C LEU A 69 -12.29 -30.53 42.82
N ILE A 70 -13.20 -29.74 42.23
CA ILE A 70 -12.88 -28.40 41.70
C ILE A 70 -12.55 -27.41 42.83
N ALA A 71 -13.26 -27.48 43.96
CA ALA A 71 -13.00 -26.64 45.13
C ALA A 71 -11.66 -27.00 45.79
N GLU A 72 -11.31 -28.29 45.86
CA GLU A 72 -10.04 -28.79 46.40
C GLU A 72 -8.86 -28.49 45.47
N ALA A 73 -9.04 -28.66 44.15
CA ALA A 73 -8.08 -28.21 43.15
C ALA A 73 -7.89 -26.67 43.12
N ARG A 74 -8.90 -25.88 43.53
CA ARG A 74 -8.76 -24.44 43.78
C ARG A 74 -8.07 -24.13 45.11
N ARG A 75 -8.26 -24.95 46.15
CA ARG A 75 -7.57 -24.79 47.43
C ARG A 75 -6.08 -25.04 47.30
N ASN A 76 -5.68 -26.11 46.62
CA ASN A 76 -4.27 -26.46 46.42
C ASN A 76 -3.53 -25.51 45.46
N ARG A 77 -4.23 -24.69 44.65
CA ARG A 77 -3.61 -23.61 43.86
C ARG A 77 -3.26 -22.36 44.67
N ASN A 78 -3.75 -22.23 45.90
CA ASN A 78 -3.58 -21.03 46.72
C ASN A 78 -2.48 -21.16 47.79
N THR A 79 -1.66 -22.21 47.75
CA THR A 79 -0.61 -22.48 48.75
C THR A 79 0.77 -22.78 48.17
N ASP A 80 0.93 -22.76 46.84
CA ASP A 80 2.25 -22.75 46.23
C ASP A 80 2.72 -21.31 45.95
N GLU A 81 4.03 -21.17 46.03
CA GLU A 81 4.89 -20.00 46.08
C GLU A 81 4.48 -18.79 45.22
N SER A 82 4.86 -17.59 45.70
CA SER A 82 4.73 -16.35 44.96
C SER A 82 5.56 -16.38 43.67
N GLU A 83 4.94 -16.73 42.54
CA GLU A 83 5.52 -16.48 41.21
C GLU A 83 5.90 -14.99 41.13
N PRO A 84 7.13 -14.62 40.72
CA PRO A 84 7.41 -13.24 40.36
C PRO A 84 6.47 -12.87 39.22
N SER A 85 5.82 -11.70 39.32
CA SER A 85 4.84 -11.26 38.33
C SER A 85 5.42 -11.38 36.92
N LYS A 86 4.84 -12.26 36.10
CA LYS A 86 5.25 -12.42 34.69
C LYS A 86 5.18 -11.06 34.02
N GLN A 87 6.36 -10.50 33.76
CA GLN A 87 6.52 -9.23 33.08
C GLN A 87 5.81 -9.35 31.72
N SER A 88 4.97 -8.36 31.39
CA SER A 88 4.20 -8.38 30.16
C SER A 88 5.15 -8.33 28.96
N ASP A 89 4.81 -8.99 27.85
CA ASP A 89 5.56 -8.86 26.58
C ASP A 89 5.62 -7.41 26.08
N CYS A 90 4.75 -6.53 26.62
CA CYS A 90 4.72 -5.10 26.37
C CYS A 90 5.61 -4.25 27.29
N ASP A 91 6.10 -4.79 28.39
CA ASP A 91 6.86 -4.04 29.40
C ASP A 91 8.32 -3.85 28.98
N TYR A 92 8.82 -2.61 29.12
CA TYR A 92 10.23 -2.30 28.89
C TYR A 92 11.16 -3.09 29.83
N SER A 93 12.26 -3.57 29.24
CA SER A 93 13.38 -4.23 29.91
C SER A 93 14.01 -3.33 30.98
N GLN A 94 14.78 -3.93 31.90
CA GLN A 94 15.52 -3.16 32.91
C GLN A 94 16.55 -2.22 32.28
N GLU A 95 17.22 -2.65 31.20
CA GLU A 95 18.15 -1.81 30.44
C GLU A 95 17.43 -0.60 29.83
N ALA A 96 16.30 -0.80 29.15
CA ALA A 96 15.53 0.28 28.56
C ALA A 96 15.10 1.33 29.59
N LYS A 97 14.60 0.89 30.75
CA LYS A 97 14.22 1.79 31.86
C LYS A 97 15.42 2.52 32.48
N GLN A 98 16.56 1.83 32.64
CA GLN A 98 17.78 2.44 33.18
C GLN A 98 18.37 3.50 32.24
N ALA A 99 18.24 3.30 30.93
CA ALA A 99 18.70 4.25 29.92
C ALA A 99 17.68 5.36 29.59
N GLY A 100 16.45 5.31 30.11
CA GLY A 100 15.38 6.28 29.80
C GLY A 100 14.78 6.14 28.39
N LEU A 101 14.82 4.92 27.83
CA LEU A 101 14.36 4.64 26.46
C LEU A 101 12.83 4.76 26.32
N ASP A 102 12.10 4.39 27.36
CA ASP A 102 10.64 4.52 27.45
C ASP A 102 10.20 5.98 27.46
N ASP A 103 10.86 6.82 28.26
CA ASP A 103 10.67 8.27 28.27
C ASP A 103 10.98 8.89 26.89
N LEU A 104 12.06 8.46 26.23
CA LEU A 104 12.41 8.96 24.89
C LEU A 104 11.35 8.60 23.84
N PHE A 105 10.87 7.34 23.80
CA PHE A 105 9.79 6.98 22.88
C PHE A 105 8.52 7.79 23.14
N GLN A 106 8.17 8.02 24.42
CA GLN A 106 6.99 8.81 24.77
C GLN A 106 7.15 10.29 24.41
N LYS A 107 8.35 10.85 24.59
CA LYS A 107 8.73 12.21 24.14
C LYS A 107 8.62 12.33 22.62
N ALA A 108 9.17 11.39 21.86
CA ALA A 108 9.12 11.40 20.40
C ALA A 108 7.68 11.32 19.88
N GLN A 109 6.84 10.46 20.47
CA GLN A 109 5.41 10.40 20.15
C GLN A 109 4.70 11.74 20.43
N ASN A 110 4.94 12.33 21.60
CA ASN A 110 4.31 13.60 21.97
C ASN A 110 4.75 14.75 21.04
N LYS A 111 6.04 14.83 20.70
CA LYS A 111 6.59 15.82 19.77
C LYS A 111 6.06 15.62 18.35
N TYR A 112 5.88 14.39 17.88
CA TYR A 112 5.24 14.13 16.58
C TYR A 112 3.82 14.73 16.51
N PHE A 113 2.96 14.48 17.50
CA PHE A 113 1.60 15.04 17.51
C PHE A 113 1.52 16.52 17.93
N GLU A 114 2.63 17.11 18.38
CA GLU A 114 2.81 18.57 18.50
C GLU A 114 3.11 19.19 17.12
N LEU A 115 3.99 18.57 16.35
CA LEU A 115 4.43 19.01 15.01
C LEU A 115 3.40 18.74 13.90
N TYR A 116 2.60 17.68 14.01
CA TYR A 116 1.56 17.31 13.04
C TYR A 116 0.15 17.38 13.67
N PRO A 117 -0.38 18.58 13.97
CA PRO A 117 -1.72 18.75 14.52
C PRO A 117 -2.83 18.24 13.58
N ASN A 118 -2.58 18.19 12.27
CA ASN A 118 -3.44 17.57 11.27
C ASN A 118 -3.60 16.05 11.46
N LYS A 119 -2.59 15.38 12.02
CA LYS A 119 -2.58 13.93 12.28
C LYS A 119 -3.02 13.56 13.70
N ILE A 120 -3.51 14.52 14.50
CA ILE A 120 -3.88 14.31 15.92
C ILE A 120 -4.88 13.17 16.17
N THR A 121 -5.72 12.84 15.17
CA THR A 121 -6.68 11.73 15.22
C THR A 121 -6.03 10.34 15.26
N GLY A 122 -4.77 10.23 14.84
CA GLY A 122 -3.96 9.02 14.96
C GLY A 122 -3.22 8.88 16.30
N LYS A 123 -3.32 9.87 17.20
CA LYS A 123 -2.67 9.82 18.52
C LYS A 123 -3.34 8.74 19.40
N PRO A 124 -2.58 7.80 19.98
CA PRO A 124 -3.13 6.82 20.90
C PRO A 124 -3.90 7.47 22.06
N ASN A 125 -5.09 6.93 22.35
CA ASN A 125 -5.99 7.38 23.43
C ASN A 125 -6.44 8.86 23.37
N VAL A 126 -6.37 9.51 22.20
CA VAL A 126 -6.85 10.89 22.04
C VAL A 126 -8.38 11.00 22.23
N SER A 127 -8.83 12.01 22.99
CA SER A 127 -10.27 12.25 23.18
C SER A 127 -10.84 13.10 22.03
N PRO A 128 -12.17 13.02 21.74
CA PRO A 128 -12.82 13.91 20.78
C PRO A 128 -12.62 15.40 21.07
N GLU A 129 -12.53 15.78 22.35
CA GLU A 129 -12.29 17.14 22.82
C GLU A 129 -10.83 17.57 22.58
N GLU A 130 -9.85 16.68 22.78
CA GLU A 130 -8.46 16.95 22.39
C GLU A 130 -8.35 17.14 20.87
N VAL A 131 -9.03 16.30 20.07
CA VAL A 131 -9.09 16.49 18.60
C VAL A 131 -9.70 17.84 18.25
N LYS A 132 -10.90 18.18 18.77
CA LYS A 132 -11.55 19.49 18.52
C LYS A 132 -10.62 20.67 18.84
N LYS A 133 -9.89 20.60 19.95
CA LYS A 133 -9.00 21.67 20.44
C LYS A 133 -7.71 21.80 19.62
N ARG A 134 -7.04 20.67 19.35
CA ARG A 134 -5.68 20.63 18.79
C ARG A 134 -5.62 20.54 17.28
N TYR A 135 -6.65 20.00 16.61
CA TYR A 135 -6.61 19.83 15.16
C TYR A 135 -6.42 21.17 14.44
N ARG A 136 -5.46 21.19 13.52
CA ARG A 136 -5.24 22.22 12.50
C ARG A 136 -5.17 21.53 11.15
N SER A 137 -5.42 22.25 10.07
CA SER A 137 -5.11 21.72 8.75
C SER A 137 -3.60 21.42 8.61
N TYR A 138 -3.23 20.73 7.53
CA TYR A 138 -1.81 20.61 7.17
C TYR A 138 -1.24 22.00 6.90
N ASP A 139 -0.07 22.31 7.48
CA ASP A 139 0.65 23.57 7.26
C ASP A 139 1.87 23.32 6.34
N PRO A 140 1.74 23.59 5.02
CA PRO A 140 2.85 23.50 4.07
C PRO A 140 3.79 24.70 4.08
N THR A 141 3.72 25.63 5.03
CA THR A 141 4.64 26.78 5.03
C THR A 141 6.09 26.32 5.12
N PRO A 142 7.05 27.01 4.46
CA PRO A 142 8.47 26.70 4.57
C PRO A 142 8.97 26.66 6.03
N ALA A 143 8.39 27.48 6.91
CA ALA A 143 8.73 27.52 8.33
C ALA A 143 8.27 26.26 9.09
N SER A 144 7.05 25.78 8.84
CA SER A 144 6.52 24.52 9.39
C SER A 144 7.37 23.31 8.98
N ILE A 145 7.64 23.17 7.68
CA ILE A 145 8.45 22.06 7.13
C ILE A 145 9.87 22.10 7.71
N LYS A 146 10.47 23.29 7.88
CA LYS A 146 11.79 23.43 8.50
C LYS A 146 11.78 23.05 9.99
N LEU A 147 10.79 23.53 10.76
CA LEU A 147 10.66 23.20 12.19
C LEU A 147 10.56 21.68 12.41
N ILE A 148 9.78 21.00 11.57
CA ILE A 148 9.65 19.54 11.58
C ILE A 148 11.01 18.86 11.36
N ALA A 149 11.75 19.26 10.32
CA ALA A 149 13.06 18.67 10.00
C ALA A 149 14.10 18.93 11.12
N ASP A 150 14.12 20.14 11.69
CA ASP A 150 15.02 20.52 12.79
C ASP A 150 14.73 19.73 14.08
N GLU A 151 13.46 19.56 14.45
CA GLU A 151 13.05 18.84 15.67
C GLU A 151 13.22 17.32 15.52
N ALA A 152 12.97 16.77 14.33
CA ALA A 152 13.22 15.36 14.04
C ALA A 152 14.72 15.02 14.10
N ALA A 153 15.59 15.90 13.58
CA ALA A 153 17.03 15.75 13.69
C ALA A 153 17.53 15.73 15.15
N LYS A 154 16.94 16.55 16.04
CA LYS A 154 17.24 16.51 17.49
C LYS A 154 16.87 15.17 18.12
N ILE A 155 15.70 14.60 17.77
CA ILE A 155 15.29 13.28 18.26
C ILE A 155 16.23 12.18 17.76
N ALA A 156 16.66 12.25 16.49
CA ALA A 156 17.67 11.31 15.97
C ALA A 156 18.99 11.40 16.74
N ASP A 157 19.50 12.61 16.97
CA ASP A 157 20.74 12.88 17.72
C ASP A 157 20.66 12.40 19.18
N GLU A 158 19.50 12.56 19.83
CA GLU A 158 19.24 12.01 21.17
C GLU A 158 19.30 10.47 21.19
N ILE A 159 18.69 9.79 20.20
CA ILE A 159 18.72 8.32 20.09
C ILE A 159 20.15 7.82 19.90
N GLU A 160 20.93 8.45 19.02
CA GLU A 160 22.32 8.03 18.74
C GLU A 160 23.28 8.24 19.92
N LYS A 161 22.95 9.17 20.83
CA LYS A 161 23.73 9.47 22.03
C LYS A 161 23.26 8.69 23.27
N MET A 162 22.20 7.89 23.18
CA MET A 162 21.72 7.10 24.31
C MET A 162 22.76 6.07 24.78
N PRO A 163 23.00 5.93 26.09
CA PRO A 163 23.88 4.91 26.65
C PRO A 163 23.17 3.53 26.76
N ILE A 164 22.62 3.03 25.65
CA ILE A 164 21.88 1.75 25.57
C ILE A 164 22.78 0.60 25.13
N SER A 165 22.83 -0.47 25.94
CA SER A 165 23.44 -1.74 25.55
C SER A 165 22.45 -2.56 24.71
N MET A 166 22.57 -2.44 23.39
CA MET A 166 21.66 -3.11 22.44
C MET A 166 21.48 -4.59 22.75
N ASP A 167 22.52 -5.34 23.09
CA ASP A 167 22.42 -6.79 23.33
C ASP A 167 21.42 -7.18 24.44
N LYS A 168 21.27 -6.33 25.46
CA LYS A 168 20.34 -6.54 26.59
C LYS A 168 18.89 -6.14 26.31
N LEU A 169 18.63 -5.43 25.22
CA LEU A 169 17.27 -5.07 24.80
C LEU A 169 16.53 -6.29 24.22
N THR A 170 15.21 -6.32 24.44
CA THR A 170 14.31 -7.26 23.75
C THR A 170 14.31 -7.02 22.24
N LEU A 171 13.88 -8.01 21.45
CA LEU A 171 13.75 -7.84 19.99
C LEU A 171 12.77 -6.71 19.63
N ARG A 172 11.69 -6.56 20.40
CA ARG A 172 10.69 -5.49 20.25
C ARG A 172 11.29 -4.10 20.45
N GLU A 173 12.11 -3.92 21.49
CA GLU A 173 12.84 -2.66 21.74
C GLU A 173 13.91 -2.39 20.67
N LYS A 174 14.71 -3.40 20.29
CA LYS A 174 15.71 -3.31 19.20
C LYS A 174 15.07 -2.81 17.90
N ARG A 175 13.93 -3.41 17.52
CA ARG A 175 13.14 -3.01 16.35
C ARG A 175 12.63 -1.58 16.51
N GLY A 176 12.01 -1.23 17.64
CA GLY A 176 11.52 0.11 17.91
C GLY A 176 12.59 1.19 17.81
N VAL A 177 13.79 0.95 18.35
CA VAL A 177 14.93 1.89 18.30
C VAL A 177 15.37 2.12 16.86
N ALA A 178 15.58 1.05 16.10
CA ALA A 178 15.95 1.14 14.69
C ALA A 178 14.87 1.86 13.86
N GLN A 179 13.58 1.58 14.13
CA GLN A 179 12.47 2.22 13.43
C GLN A 179 12.40 3.72 13.73
N LEU A 180 12.44 4.12 15.00
CA LEU A 180 12.35 5.53 15.39
C LEU A 180 13.57 6.32 14.90
N LEU A 181 14.79 5.76 15.03
CA LEU A 181 16.01 6.42 14.56
C LEU A 181 15.96 6.70 13.05
N HIS A 182 15.59 5.69 12.26
CA HIS A 182 15.45 5.84 10.81
C HIS A 182 14.38 6.88 10.46
N TRP A 183 13.21 6.82 11.11
CA TRP A 183 12.10 7.72 10.83
C TRP A 183 12.40 9.18 11.22
N ALA A 184 13.10 9.39 12.35
CA ALA A 184 13.55 10.70 12.80
C ALA A 184 14.61 11.31 11.86
N LYS A 185 15.58 10.52 11.39
CA LYS A 185 16.61 10.95 10.41
C LYS A 185 16.04 11.48 9.09
N HIS A 186 14.81 11.11 8.76
CA HIS A 186 14.14 11.45 7.51
C HIS A 186 12.94 12.40 7.70
N ALA A 187 12.85 13.10 8.84
CA ALA A 187 11.81 14.08 9.17
C ALA A 187 10.38 13.51 9.33
N PHE A 188 10.26 12.38 10.04
CA PHE A 188 8.99 11.69 10.37
C PHE A 188 8.00 11.49 9.20
N PRO A 189 8.48 10.97 8.05
CA PRO A 189 7.71 10.98 6.82
C PRO A 189 6.54 9.99 6.82
N PHE A 190 5.44 10.35 6.17
CA PHE A 190 4.46 9.34 5.77
C PHE A 190 4.99 8.59 4.54
N MET A 191 5.44 7.36 4.75
CA MET A 191 6.06 6.44 3.75
C MET A 191 7.38 6.94 3.14
N VAL A 192 7.46 8.19 2.65
CA VAL A 192 8.62 8.73 1.93
C VAL A 192 8.93 10.20 2.31
N PRO A 193 10.22 10.60 2.37
CA PRO A 193 10.64 11.90 2.92
C PRO A 193 10.49 13.16 2.05
N TYR A 194 10.01 13.02 0.82
CA TYR A 194 9.97 14.07 -0.20
C TYR A 194 9.40 15.43 0.27
N GLY A 195 8.08 15.49 0.49
CA GLY A 195 7.39 16.70 0.94
C GLY A 195 7.56 17.02 2.43
N TYR A 196 8.40 16.28 3.17
CA TYR A 196 8.57 16.39 4.62
C TYR A 196 9.92 16.99 5.03
N ASP A 197 10.99 16.74 4.27
CA ASP A 197 12.33 17.22 4.60
C ASP A 197 12.64 18.56 3.92
N TYR A 198 12.64 19.63 4.71
CA TYR A 198 12.92 20.99 4.24
C TYR A 198 14.20 21.08 3.40
N TYR A 199 15.24 20.36 3.81
CA TYR A 199 16.58 20.44 3.26
C TYR A 199 16.77 19.65 1.96
N VAL A 200 15.82 18.77 1.61
CA VAL A 200 15.79 18.10 0.31
C VAL A 200 15.32 19.07 -0.79
N GLY A 201 14.40 19.98 -0.46
CA GLY A 201 13.85 20.99 -1.36
C GLY A 201 12.78 20.47 -2.35
N ASP A 202 12.50 19.16 -2.38
CA ASP A 202 11.49 18.56 -3.25
C ASP A 202 10.07 19.07 -2.93
N TRP A 203 9.81 19.49 -1.68
CA TRP A 203 8.53 20.11 -1.26
C TRP A 203 8.11 21.36 -2.08
N MET A 204 9.03 21.98 -2.83
CA MET A 204 8.75 23.08 -3.77
C MET A 204 8.40 22.62 -5.19
N MET A 205 8.65 21.36 -5.55
CA MET A 205 8.58 20.87 -6.94
C MET A 205 7.16 20.52 -7.39
N GLY A 206 6.19 20.50 -6.47
CA GLY A 206 4.84 20.00 -6.72
C GLY A 206 4.74 18.47 -6.57
N PRO A 207 3.54 17.90 -6.73
CA PRO A 207 3.28 16.47 -6.51
C PRO A 207 4.12 15.59 -7.44
N ASP A 208 4.49 14.41 -6.94
CA ASP A 208 5.02 13.30 -7.73
C ASP A 208 3.90 12.46 -8.39
N ILE A 209 4.28 11.57 -9.32
CA ILE A 209 3.37 10.68 -10.07
C ILE A 209 2.41 9.82 -9.21
N PHE A 210 2.79 9.49 -7.97
CA PHE A 210 1.95 8.72 -7.04
C PHE A 210 1.22 9.60 -6.01
N CYS A 211 1.43 10.92 -6.06
CA CYS A 211 0.96 11.85 -5.04
C CYS A 211 1.41 11.44 -3.63
N TRP A 212 2.68 11.03 -3.48
CA TRP A 212 3.28 10.71 -2.17
C TRP A 212 3.73 11.97 -1.43
N PHE A 213 2.81 12.94 -1.36
CA PHE A 213 2.99 14.25 -0.75
C PHE A 213 1.98 14.48 0.39
N PRO A 214 2.32 15.31 1.39
CA PRO A 214 1.39 15.63 2.49
C PRO A 214 0.05 16.20 2.01
N ILE A 215 0.04 17.02 0.95
CA ILE A 215 -1.19 17.62 0.38
C ILE A 215 -2.20 16.51 0.02
N CYS A 216 -1.73 15.45 -0.63
CA CYS A 216 -2.53 14.32 -1.10
C CYS A 216 -3.19 13.52 0.04
N MET A 217 -2.69 13.68 1.28
CA MET A 217 -3.22 13.05 2.49
C MET A 217 -4.33 13.87 3.18
N VAL A 218 -4.47 15.16 2.85
CA VAL A 218 -5.50 16.06 3.43
C VAL A 218 -6.91 15.47 3.39
N PRO A 219 -7.40 14.81 2.31
CA PRO A 219 -8.69 14.12 2.32
C PRO A 219 -8.85 13.10 3.46
N SER A 220 -7.81 12.31 3.74
CA SER A 220 -7.84 11.30 4.81
C SER A 220 -7.85 11.96 6.18
N GLU A 221 -7.01 12.98 6.38
CA GLU A 221 -6.85 13.71 7.63
C GLU A 221 -8.13 14.48 7.99
N VAL A 222 -8.70 15.22 7.04
CA VAL A 222 -9.98 15.94 7.19
C VAL A 222 -11.12 14.97 7.47
N GLY A 223 -11.24 13.87 6.70
CA GLY A 223 -12.27 12.86 6.91
C GLY A 223 -12.18 12.20 8.29
N ALA A 224 -10.96 11.98 8.79
CA ALA A 224 -10.73 11.47 10.13
C ALA A 224 -11.03 12.49 11.23
N ALA A 225 -10.75 13.78 11.02
CA ALA A 225 -10.92 14.84 12.02
C ALA A 225 -12.33 15.40 12.09
N PHE A 226 -12.93 15.77 10.95
CA PHE A 226 -14.19 16.54 10.91
C PHE A 226 -15.38 15.75 11.48
N LYS A 227 -15.30 14.40 11.56
CA LYS A 227 -16.28 13.56 12.28
C LYS A 227 -16.45 13.96 13.76
N HIS A 228 -15.42 14.56 14.37
CA HIS A 228 -15.45 15.04 15.76
C HIS A 228 -16.03 16.47 15.88
N PHE A 229 -16.17 17.21 14.79
CA PHE A 229 -16.64 18.61 14.77
C PHE A 229 -18.16 18.74 14.61
N LYS A 230 -18.96 17.72 14.98
CA LYS A 230 -20.43 17.85 15.00
C LYS A 230 -20.84 18.98 15.96
N PRO A 231 -21.55 20.03 15.49
CA PRO A 231 -21.86 21.19 16.31
C PRO A 231 -23.08 20.95 17.20
N SER A 232 -23.07 21.60 18.37
CA SER A 232 -24.23 21.71 19.27
C SER A 232 -24.65 23.17 19.48
N THR A 233 -23.74 24.12 19.31
CA THR A 233 -23.94 25.57 19.50
C THR A 233 -23.52 26.38 18.27
N VAL A 234 -23.93 27.66 18.21
CA VAL A 234 -23.42 28.63 17.22
C VAL A 234 -21.89 28.63 17.17
N SER A 235 -21.21 28.65 18.31
CA SER A 235 -19.74 28.71 18.37
C SER A 235 -19.04 27.42 17.92
N ASP A 236 -19.69 26.25 17.99
CA ASP A 236 -19.15 25.06 17.31
C ASP A 236 -19.16 25.21 15.79
N VAL A 237 -20.18 25.87 15.22
CA VAL A 237 -20.26 26.12 13.77
C VAL A 237 -19.23 27.18 13.35
N GLU A 238 -18.99 28.20 14.17
CA GLU A 238 -17.91 29.18 13.96
C GLU A 238 -16.53 28.51 13.99
N LEU A 239 -16.25 27.67 14.99
CA LEU A 239 -15.00 26.90 15.05
C LEU A 239 -14.80 26.02 13.81
N LEU A 240 -15.89 25.39 13.32
CA LEU A 240 -15.85 24.58 12.11
C LEU A 240 -15.62 25.41 10.84
N ARG A 241 -16.22 26.60 10.72
CA ARG A 241 -15.86 27.56 9.65
C ARG A 241 -14.36 27.86 9.68
N ASP A 242 -13.80 28.14 10.85
CA ASP A 242 -12.36 28.42 10.98
C ASP A 242 -11.50 27.20 10.57
N ARG A 243 -12.00 25.96 10.73
CA ARG A 243 -11.32 24.76 10.21
C ARG A 243 -11.41 24.65 8.69
N PHE A 244 -12.47 25.19 8.07
CA PHE A 244 -12.60 25.29 6.62
C PHE A 244 -11.66 26.37 6.05
N GLU A 245 -11.59 27.56 6.66
CA GLU A 245 -10.66 28.63 6.27
C GLU A 245 -9.17 28.19 6.36
N GLU A 246 -8.81 27.38 7.37
CA GLU A 246 -7.48 26.75 7.44
C GLU A 246 -7.17 25.82 6.25
N LEU A 247 -8.18 25.14 5.68
CA LEU A 247 -7.99 24.33 4.48
C LEU A 247 -7.72 25.19 3.23
N GLU A 248 -8.38 26.33 3.08
CA GLU A 248 -8.06 27.28 2.00
C GLU A 248 -6.59 27.70 2.05
N ASN A 249 -6.10 28.08 3.25
CA ASN A 249 -4.70 28.44 3.46
C ASN A 249 -3.74 27.30 3.10
N THR A 250 -4.11 26.05 3.40
CA THR A 250 -3.33 24.84 3.03
C THR A 250 -3.13 24.75 1.52
N PHE A 251 -4.20 24.87 0.72
CA PHE A 251 -4.14 24.77 -0.73
C PHE A 251 -3.42 25.97 -1.37
N ASN A 252 -3.70 27.18 -0.89
CA ASN A 252 -3.08 28.40 -1.40
C ASN A 252 -1.57 28.43 -1.12
N GLN A 253 -1.12 28.05 0.09
CA GLN A 253 0.30 27.99 0.41
C GLN A 253 1.02 26.86 -0.36
N PHE A 254 0.37 25.74 -0.67
CA PHE A 254 0.96 24.73 -1.55
C PHE A 254 1.17 25.26 -2.99
N VAL A 255 0.30 26.14 -3.49
CA VAL A 255 0.50 26.87 -4.75
C VAL A 255 1.68 27.85 -4.66
N GLU A 256 1.84 28.57 -3.55
CA GLU A 256 3.02 29.44 -3.35
C GLU A 256 4.33 28.64 -3.30
N ASN A 257 4.34 27.45 -2.69
CA ASN A 257 5.52 26.58 -2.67
C ASN A 257 5.97 26.18 -4.08
N MET A 258 5.04 25.95 -5.00
CA MET A 258 5.36 25.68 -6.41
C MET A 258 5.95 26.90 -7.13
N ARG A 259 5.51 28.13 -6.81
CA ARG A 259 6.17 29.37 -7.28
C ARG A 259 7.60 29.49 -6.74
N LEU A 260 7.81 29.20 -5.45
CA LEU A 260 9.16 29.13 -4.87
C LEU A 260 10.04 28.11 -5.60
N GLY A 261 9.47 26.97 -6.04
CA GLY A 261 10.18 25.98 -6.87
C GLY A 261 10.65 26.55 -8.20
N VAL A 262 9.77 27.25 -8.93
CA VAL A 262 10.12 27.96 -10.18
C VAL A 262 11.25 28.97 -9.94
N ASP A 263 11.13 29.83 -8.92
CA ASP A 263 12.14 30.84 -8.59
C ASP A 263 13.47 30.23 -8.11
N ALA A 264 13.44 29.12 -7.40
CA ALA A 264 14.63 28.41 -6.93
C ALA A 264 15.30 27.53 -8.02
N GLY A 265 14.64 27.30 -9.15
CA GLY A 265 15.08 26.35 -10.17
C GLY A 265 14.82 24.88 -9.80
N MET A 266 13.97 24.63 -8.80
CA MET A 266 13.49 23.32 -8.38
C MET A 266 12.16 23.03 -9.08
N VAL A 267 12.24 22.60 -10.34
CA VAL A 267 11.09 22.18 -11.15
C VAL A 267 11.34 20.79 -11.72
N ARG A 268 10.28 19.98 -11.79
CA ARG A 268 10.29 18.66 -12.42
C ARG A 268 10.38 18.78 -13.96
N THR A 269 10.54 17.67 -14.68
CA THR A 269 10.35 17.72 -16.14
C THR A 269 8.89 17.91 -16.52
N ILE A 270 8.61 18.31 -17.77
CA ILE A 270 7.25 18.45 -18.30
C ILE A 270 6.44 17.16 -18.12
N GLU A 271 7.05 15.99 -18.35
CA GLU A 271 6.36 14.70 -18.22
C GLU A 271 6.10 14.32 -16.75
N GLU A 272 7.06 14.60 -15.86
CA GLU A 272 6.83 14.48 -14.41
C GLU A 272 5.71 15.41 -13.92
N CYS A 273 5.66 16.67 -14.37
CA CYS A 273 4.64 17.64 -13.94
C CYS A 273 3.22 17.24 -14.39
N LYS A 274 3.08 16.65 -15.59
CA LYS A 274 1.82 16.05 -16.04
C LYS A 274 1.45 14.84 -15.18
N ALA A 275 2.41 13.95 -14.92
CA ALA A 275 2.17 12.75 -14.14
C ALA A 275 1.79 13.04 -12.68
N GLY A 276 2.43 14.03 -12.07
CA GLY A 276 2.08 14.51 -10.73
C GLY A 276 0.70 15.18 -10.66
N LEU A 277 0.29 15.87 -11.73
CA LEU A 277 -1.08 16.37 -11.85
C LEU A 277 -2.10 15.23 -11.94
N ASP A 278 -1.82 14.16 -12.68
CA ASP A 278 -2.70 12.97 -12.75
C ASP A 278 -2.85 12.30 -11.38
N GLY A 279 -1.74 12.13 -10.64
CA GLY A 279 -1.74 11.65 -9.25
C GLY A 279 -2.58 12.54 -8.33
N LEU A 280 -2.41 13.86 -8.40
CA LEU A 280 -3.16 14.83 -7.61
C LEU A 280 -4.66 14.85 -7.96
N LYS A 281 -5.00 14.70 -9.24
CA LYS A 281 -6.39 14.49 -9.69
C LYS A 281 -6.97 13.20 -9.13
N GLY A 282 -6.17 12.16 -8.93
CA GLY A 282 -6.57 10.95 -8.21
C GLY A 282 -7.01 11.24 -6.77
N SER A 283 -6.23 12.00 -6.01
CA SER A 283 -6.54 12.41 -4.63
C SER A 283 -7.76 13.33 -4.51
N TYR A 284 -8.05 14.15 -5.53
CA TYR A 284 -9.17 15.11 -5.55
C TYR A 284 -10.20 14.84 -6.66
N LYS A 285 -10.42 13.55 -6.95
CA LYS A 285 -11.17 13.06 -8.12
C LYS A 285 -12.49 13.77 -8.40
N ASP A 286 -13.34 13.96 -7.39
CA ASP A 286 -14.65 14.56 -7.60
C ASP A 286 -14.55 16.02 -8.06
N VAL A 287 -13.62 16.81 -7.50
CA VAL A 287 -13.34 18.19 -7.92
C VAL A 287 -12.69 18.21 -9.30
N ALA A 288 -11.71 17.34 -9.57
CA ALA A 288 -11.06 17.23 -10.87
C ALA A 288 -12.03 16.89 -12.02
N LEU A 289 -13.09 16.11 -11.74
CA LEU A 289 -14.10 15.74 -12.74
C LEU A 289 -15.22 16.78 -12.90
N LYS A 290 -15.63 17.45 -11.81
CA LYS A 290 -16.86 18.28 -11.74
C LYS A 290 -16.61 19.76 -11.48
N GLY A 291 -15.36 20.18 -11.35
CA GLY A 291 -14.99 21.53 -10.86
C GLY A 291 -15.30 21.70 -9.37
N PRO A 292 -15.34 22.94 -8.85
CA PRO A 292 -15.46 23.22 -7.42
C PRO A 292 -16.62 22.51 -6.71
N SER A 293 -17.76 22.32 -7.40
CA SER A 293 -18.95 21.67 -6.85
C SER A 293 -18.79 20.16 -6.60
N GLY A 294 -17.76 19.52 -7.17
CA GLY A 294 -17.42 18.13 -6.89
C GLY A 294 -17.15 17.85 -5.40
N ILE A 295 -16.79 18.88 -4.64
CA ILE A 295 -16.56 18.79 -3.19
C ILE A 295 -17.80 18.31 -2.40
N TYR A 296 -19.00 18.48 -2.95
CA TYR A 296 -20.24 17.97 -2.35
C TYR A 296 -20.37 16.44 -2.39
N GLU A 297 -19.63 15.79 -3.30
CA GLU A 297 -19.60 14.34 -3.44
C GLU A 297 -18.35 13.70 -2.82
N ALA A 298 -17.27 14.48 -2.69
CA ALA A 298 -16.00 14.08 -2.10
C ALA A 298 -16.18 13.40 -0.73
N SER A 299 -15.61 12.20 -0.59
CA SER A 299 -15.82 11.29 0.55
C SER A 299 -15.50 11.90 1.93
N PHE A 300 -14.59 12.87 1.98
CA PHE A 300 -14.14 13.51 3.21
C PHE A 300 -14.98 14.72 3.65
N ILE A 301 -15.72 15.36 2.74
CA ILE A 301 -16.61 16.49 3.04
C ILE A 301 -18.08 16.09 3.05
N LYS A 302 -18.51 15.17 2.18
CA LYS A 302 -19.90 14.69 2.09
C LYS A 302 -20.54 14.29 3.44
N PRO A 303 -19.84 13.66 4.41
CA PRO A 303 -20.40 13.36 5.74
C PRO A 303 -20.72 14.61 6.58
N VAL A 304 -20.00 15.71 6.37
CA VAL A 304 -20.17 17.01 7.07
C VAL A 304 -21.43 17.74 6.58
N LEU A 305 -21.79 17.52 5.32
CA LEU A 305 -22.96 18.11 4.66
C LEU A 305 -24.25 17.31 4.88
N ALA A 306 -24.19 16.20 5.61
CA ALA A 306 -25.34 15.34 5.90
C ALA A 306 -26.19 15.92 7.05
N ALA A 307 -27.50 15.72 7.01
CA ALA A 307 -28.42 16.24 8.04
C ALA A 307 -28.13 15.71 9.47
N ASP A 308 -27.57 14.49 9.59
CA ASP A 308 -27.13 13.92 10.88
C ASP A 308 -25.99 14.73 11.54
N PHE A 309 -25.18 15.42 10.74
CA PHE A 309 -24.01 16.15 11.23
C PHE A 309 -24.39 17.27 12.21
N ILE A 310 -25.47 18.00 11.92
CA ILE A 310 -25.98 19.12 12.72
C ILE A 310 -27.14 18.73 13.66
N LYS A 311 -27.37 17.43 13.90
CA LYS A 311 -28.53 16.97 14.68
C LYS A 311 -28.48 17.38 16.15
N ASN A 312 -27.29 17.58 16.71
CA ASN A 312 -27.08 17.92 18.11
C ASN A 312 -27.45 19.38 18.43
N MET A 313 -27.54 20.26 17.41
CA MET A 313 -27.98 21.64 17.59
C MET A 313 -29.50 21.72 17.83
N THR A 314 -29.91 22.48 18.84
CA THR A 314 -31.31 22.79 19.11
C THR A 314 -31.91 23.69 18.01
N ASN A 315 -33.23 23.83 17.98
CA ASN A 315 -33.89 24.77 17.07
C ASN A 315 -33.48 26.23 17.38
N ASP A 316 -33.31 26.56 18.66
CA ASP A 316 -32.90 27.89 19.11
C ASP A 316 -31.49 28.24 18.62
N GLU A 317 -30.52 27.32 18.72
CA GLU A 317 -29.15 27.54 18.20
C GLU A 317 -29.13 27.65 16.67
N LYS A 318 -29.95 26.86 15.97
CA LYS A 318 -30.14 26.98 14.51
C LYS A 318 -30.78 28.32 14.11
N GLN A 319 -31.71 28.83 14.92
CA GLN A 319 -32.36 30.11 14.68
C GLN A 319 -31.40 31.27 14.97
N LYS A 320 -30.65 31.25 16.08
CA LYS A 320 -29.58 32.22 16.37
C LYS A 320 -28.54 32.30 15.24
N TRP A 321 -28.13 31.15 14.69
CA TRP A 321 -27.25 31.11 13.52
C TRP A 321 -27.89 31.83 12.32
N LYS A 322 -29.15 31.50 12.01
CA LYS A 322 -29.90 32.07 10.90
C LYS A 322 -30.13 33.58 11.05
N ASP A 323 -30.40 34.05 12.26
CA ASP A 323 -30.58 35.48 12.55
C ASP A 323 -29.26 36.26 12.41
N LYS A 324 -28.13 35.64 12.79
CA LYS A 324 -26.78 36.23 12.69
C LYS A 324 -26.21 36.22 11.27
N HIS A 325 -26.45 35.15 10.50
CA HIS A 325 -25.79 34.90 9.21
C HIS A 325 -26.73 34.89 7.99
N GLY A 326 -28.04 35.05 8.18
CA GLY A 326 -29.05 35.09 7.10
C GLY A 326 -29.32 33.76 6.38
N LYS A 327 -28.63 32.67 6.75
CA LYS A 327 -28.67 31.36 6.09
C LYS A 327 -28.84 30.24 7.11
N SER A 328 -29.31 29.05 6.70
CA SER A 328 -29.32 27.91 7.61
C SER A 328 -27.89 27.37 7.82
N VAL A 329 -27.65 26.67 8.92
CA VAL A 329 -26.35 26.02 9.19
C VAL A 329 -25.97 25.07 8.03
N GLY A 330 -26.92 24.35 7.46
CA GLY A 330 -26.67 23.44 6.33
C GLY A 330 -26.26 24.16 5.05
N ASP A 331 -26.84 25.34 4.78
CA ASP A 331 -26.46 26.17 3.64
C ASP A 331 -25.07 26.78 3.85
N SER A 332 -24.78 27.26 5.06
CA SER A 332 -23.45 27.77 5.42
C SER A 332 -22.37 26.70 5.31
N LEU A 333 -22.62 25.45 5.75
CA LEU A 333 -21.65 24.36 5.59
C LEU A 333 -21.41 24.00 4.11
N ARG A 334 -22.43 24.10 3.24
CA ARG A 334 -22.25 23.93 1.79
C ARG A 334 -21.43 25.06 1.18
N GLU A 335 -21.70 26.30 1.58
CA GLU A 335 -20.93 27.47 1.20
C GLU A 335 -19.46 27.31 1.63
N TYR A 336 -19.18 26.94 2.87
CA TYR A 336 -17.81 26.73 3.37
C TYR A 336 -17.08 25.60 2.63
N ALA A 337 -17.77 24.49 2.35
CA ALA A 337 -17.22 23.41 1.53
C ALA A 337 -16.87 23.87 0.11
N LEU A 338 -17.70 24.71 -0.52
CA LEU A 338 -17.46 25.22 -1.87
C LEU A 338 -16.36 26.28 -1.90
N GLU A 339 -16.47 27.30 -1.06
CA GLU A 339 -15.60 28.48 -1.06
C GLU A 339 -14.20 28.17 -0.53
N TYR A 340 -14.08 27.45 0.58
CA TYR A 340 -12.78 27.24 1.25
C TYR A 340 -12.10 25.90 0.91
N VAL A 341 -12.75 25.00 0.15
CA VAL A 341 -12.17 23.69 -0.21
C VAL A 341 -12.35 23.38 -1.69
N GLY A 342 -13.58 23.43 -2.20
CA GLY A 342 -13.88 23.14 -3.61
C GLY A 342 -13.15 24.09 -4.57
N LYS A 343 -13.21 25.40 -4.35
CA LYS A 343 -12.52 26.41 -5.17
C LYS A 343 -11.00 26.37 -5.02
N PRO A 344 -10.39 26.31 -3.81
CA PRO A 344 -8.94 26.23 -3.67
C PRO A 344 -8.33 24.97 -4.31
N ILE A 345 -9.00 23.81 -4.22
CA ILE A 345 -8.57 22.58 -4.93
C ILE A 345 -8.62 22.78 -6.45
N ASP A 346 -9.74 23.28 -6.99
CA ASP A 346 -9.89 23.54 -8.43
C ASP A 346 -8.88 24.58 -8.95
N ASN A 347 -8.62 25.62 -8.17
CA ASN A 347 -7.59 26.63 -8.45
C ASN A 347 -6.18 26.02 -8.42
N MET A 348 -5.84 25.16 -7.45
CA MET A 348 -4.57 24.46 -7.37
C MET A 348 -4.34 23.54 -8.58
N LEU A 349 -5.36 22.76 -8.98
CA LEU A 349 -5.29 21.89 -10.15
C LEU A 349 -5.06 22.71 -11.43
N LYS A 350 -5.82 23.80 -11.62
CA LYS A 350 -5.67 24.72 -12.76
C LYS A 350 -4.34 25.46 -12.76
N PHE A 351 -3.82 25.83 -11.60
CA PHE A 351 -2.51 26.46 -11.46
C PHE A 351 -1.41 25.51 -11.97
N ILE A 352 -1.49 24.21 -11.66
CA ILE A 352 -0.52 23.24 -12.18
C ILE A 352 -0.61 23.15 -13.71
N GLU A 353 -1.82 23.11 -14.26
CA GLU A 353 -2.06 23.08 -15.72
C GLU A 353 -1.59 24.34 -16.44
N THR A 354 -1.83 25.52 -15.88
CA THR A 354 -1.71 26.82 -16.59
C THR A 354 -0.47 27.62 -16.21
N TYR A 355 0.19 27.27 -15.10
CA TYR A 355 1.41 27.92 -14.64
C TYR A 355 2.55 26.91 -14.41
N GLN A 356 2.36 25.87 -13.58
CA GLN A 356 3.48 24.99 -13.23
C GLN A 356 4.03 24.22 -14.44
N ILE A 357 3.18 23.50 -15.19
CA ILE A 357 3.58 22.72 -16.37
C ILE A 357 4.31 23.58 -17.42
N PRO A 358 3.85 24.79 -17.77
CA PRO A 358 4.61 25.73 -18.59
C PRO A 358 6.02 26.06 -18.06
N HIS A 359 6.24 26.09 -16.74
CA HIS A 359 7.56 26.37 -16.16
C HIS A 359 8.43 25.12 -15.95
N CYS A 360 7.90 23.92 -16.19
CA CYS A 360 8.66 22.68 -16.10
C CYS A 360 9.63 22.52 -17.28
N ALA A 361 10.79 21.89 -17.02
CA ALA A 361 11.86 21.79 -18.00
C ALA A 361 11.68 20.60 -18.96
N PRO A 362 12.20 20.66 -20.20
CA PRO A 362 12.21 19.49 -21.08
C PRO A 362 13.21 18.44 -20.57
N ASP A 363 12.97 17.16 -20.92
CA ASP A 363 13.83 16.02 -20.51
C ASP A 363 15.28 16.06 -21.06
N SER A 364 15.56 17.00 -21.98
CA SER A 364 16.90 17.31 -22.48
C SER A 364 17.70 18.24 -21.53
N VAL A 365 17.03 18.86 -20.57
CA VAL A 365 17.59 19.83 -19.61
C VAL A 365 17.54 19.28 -18.19
N SER A 366 16.35 18.86 -17.75
CA SER A 366 16.15 18.22 -16.45
C SER A 366 15.94 16.72 -16.64
N TYR A 367 16.42 15.91 -15.70
CA TYR A 367 16.29 14.46 -15.70
C TYR A 367 16.09 13.94 -14.25
N GLY A 368 15.47 14.75 -13.39
CA GLY A 368 15.30 14.52 -11.96
C GLY A 368 16.33 15.29 -11.12
N LEU A 369 16.46 14.94 -9.83
CA LEU A 369 17.30 15.69 -8.88
C LEU A 369 18.76 15.92 -9.29
N GLY A 370 19.37 15.06 -10.12
CA GLY A 370 20.78 15.19 -10.51
C GLY A 370 21.10 16.44 -11.33
N SER A 371 20.08 17.01 -11.99
CA SER A 371 20.15 18.26 -12.76
C SER A 371 19.72 19.52 -11.98
N LEU A 372 19.26 19.39 -10.73
CA LEU A 372 18.62 20.49 -10.00
C LEU A 372 19.51 21.10 -8.92
N PRO A 373 19.39 22.42 -8.63
CA PRO A 373 18.49 23.38 -9.28
C PRO A 373 18.99 23.87 -10.64
N LEU A 374 18.05 24.15 -11.56
CA LEU A 374 18.31 24.79 -12.84
C LEU A 374 18.84 26.22 -12.64
N LEU A 375 19.64 26.73 -13.60
CA LEU A 375 20.24 28.07 -13.55
C LEU A 375 19.30 29.22 -13.95
N ASN A 376 18.26 28.92 -14.73
CA ASN A 376 17.30 29.89 -15.22
C ASN A 376 15.90 29.32 -15.18
N VAL A 377 14.92 30.20 -15.11
CA VAL A 377 13.50 29.87 -15.26
C VAL A 377 13.24 29.43 -16.71
N TYR A 378 12.38 28.43 -16.88
CA TYR A 378 11.90 27.97 -18.19
C TYR A 378 10.46 28.41 -18.39
N GLU A 379 10.07 28.63 -19.64
CA GLU A 379 8.69 28.89 -20.05
C GLU A 379 8.41 28.13 -21.36
N ASN A 380 7.36 27.30 -21.36
CA ASN A 380 6.94 26.43 -22.47
C ASN A 380 8.11 25.59 -23.05
N GLY A 381 8.97 25.09 -22.16
CA GLY A 381 10.17 24.31 -22.52
C GLY A 381 11.38 25.13 -23.00
N VAL A 382 11.26 26.46 -23.10
CA VAL A 382 12.34 27.38 -23.53
C VAL A 382 13.01 28.03 -22.33
N ARG A 383 14.34 28.12 -22.32
CA ARG A 383 15.11 28.81 -21.28
C ARG A 383 14.91 30.33 -21.38
N THR A 384 14.48 30.97 -20.31
CA THR A 384 14.36 32.43 -20.22
C THR A 384 15.69 33.08 -19.79
N SER A 385 15.75 34.42 -19.81
CA SER A 385 16.86 35.19 -19.25
C SER A 385 16.80 35.36 -17.72
N LYS A 386 15.68 35.01 -17.06
CA LYS A 386 15.53 35.15 -15.61
C LYS A 386 16.37 34.08 -14.91
N GLU A 387 17.34 34.49 -14.09
CA GLU A 387 18.13 33.60 -13.25
C GLU A 387 17.32 33.10 -12.06
N THR A 388 17.65 31.90 -11.56
CA THR A 388 17.04 31.30 -10.36
C THR A 388 17.86 31.63 -9.12
N THR A 389 17.23 31.51 -7.94
CA THR A 389 17.91 31.80 -6.66
C THR A 389 18.86 30.70 -6.22
N GLN A 390 18.60 29.45 -6.67
CA GLN A 390 19.31 28.22 -6.29
C GLN A 390 19.42 28.00 -4.77
N LYS A 391 18.48 28.55 -4.01
CA LYS A 391 18.49 28.54 -2.54
C LYS A 391 17.12 28.21 -1.95
N LEU A 392 17.14 27.61 -0.76
CA LEU A 392 15.98 27.51 0.11
C LEU A 392 15.60 28.90 0.66
N PRO A 393 14.34 29.12 1.10
CA PRO A 393 13.90 30.39 1.69
C PRO A 393 14.75 30.91 2.85
N SER A 394 15.38 30.06 3.67
CA SER A 394 16.33 30.48 4.73
C SER A 394 17.77 30.75 4.24
N GLY A 395 18.02 30.62 2.94
CA GLY A 395 19.26 31.06 2.28
C GLY A 395 20.29 29.95 2.01
N GLU A 396 20.08 28.74 2.51
CA GLU A 396 20.94 27.58 2.24
C GLU A 396 20.92 27.22 0.74
N LYS A 397 22.09 26.84 0.20
CA LYS A 397 22.24 26.49 -1.22
C LYS A 397 21.63 25.11 -1.50
N LEU A 398 20.77 25.04 -2.52
CA LEU A 398 20.21 23.79 -3.03
C LEU A 398 21.23 23.00 -3.85
N ASN A 399 21.19 21.67 -3.73
CA ASN A 399 21.97 20.74 -4.54
C ASN A 399 21.22 19.40 -4.61
N GLY A 400 20.55 19.14 -5.74
CA GLY A 400 19.69 17.97 -5.88
C GLY A 400 20.44 16.63 -5.81
N ARG A 401 21.73 16.57 -6.18
CA ARG A 401 22.55 15.36 -5.97
C ARG A 401 22.77 15.08 -4.48
N ASN A 402 22.98 16.12 -3.66
CA ASN A 402 23.08 15.96 -2.20
C ASN A 402 21.72 15.59 -1.59
N SER A 403 20.63 16.22 -2.06
CA SER A 403 19.26 15.85 -1.70
C SER A 403 19.00 14.37 -1.98
N TYR A 404 19.36 13.89 -3.18
CA TYR A 404 19.25 12.48 -3.55
C TYR A 404 20.05 11.55 -2.63
N ILE A 405 21.31 11.88 -2.30
CA ILE A 405 22.11 11.08 -1.37
C ILE A 405 21.45 10.99 0.02
N LYS A 406 20.82 12.08 0.49
CA LYS A 406 20.06 12.10 1.76
C LYS A 406 18.81 11.22 1.70
N LEU A 407 18.09 11.26 0.57
CA LEU A 407 16.90 10.43 0.31
C LEU A 407 17.26 8.94 0.17
N LEU A 408 18.38 8.61 -0.47
CA LEU A 408 18.76 7.25 -0.81
C LEU A 408 18.83 6.32 0.43
N ALA A 409 19.38 6.81 1.54
CA ALA A 409 19.47 6.05 2.79
C ALA A 409 18.10 5.71 3.43
N HIS A 410 17.05 6.51 3.17
CA HIS A 410 15.67 6.18 3.56
C HIS A 410 15.23 4.92 2.83
N PHE A 411 15.46 4.88 1.52
CA PHE A 411 15.05 3.78 0.68
C PHE A 411 15.87 2.52 0.92
N THR A 412 17.20 2.58 0.83
CA THR A 412 18.07 1.40 0.94
C THR A 412 18.19 0.82 2.35
N THR A 413 17.77 1.57 3.37
CA THR A 413 17.96 1.31 4.80
C THR A 413 19.42 1.03 5.20
N ASN A 414 20.37 1.48 4.38
CA ASN A 414 21.80 1.22 4.54
C ASN A 414 22.64 2.43 4.07
N SER A 415 23.97 2.30 4.10
CA SER A 415 24.92 3.37 3.74
C SER A 415 25.53 3.23 2.33
N GLN A 416 24.94 2.45 1.43
CA GLN A 416 25.47 2.29 0.07
C GLN A 416 25.41 3.61 -0.70
N THR A 417 26.51 3.94 -1.36
CA THR A 417 26.63 5.12 -2.21
C THR A 417 25.92 4.91 -3.56
N PRO A 418 25.55 6.00 -4.28
CA PRO A 418 25.02 5.90 -5.64
C PRO A 418 25.94 5.14 -6.61
N ASP A 419 27.26 5.21 -6.41
CA ASP A 419 28.22 4.54 -7.28
C ASP A 419 28.28 3.03 -7.02
N GLU A 420 28.25 2.59 -5.76
CA GLU A 420 28.16 1.15 -5.41
C GLU A 420 26.85 0.53 -5.91
N ILE A 421 25.73 1.25 -5.81
CA ILE A 421 24.43 0.80 -6.31
C ILE A 421 24.41 0.73 -7.83
N TYR A 422 24.99 1.72 -8.52
CA TYR A 422 25.12 1.71 -9.97
C TYR A 422 25.94 0.50 -10.45
N THR A 423 27.11 0.25 -9.84
CA THR A 423 27.96 -0.91 -10.17
C THR A 423 27.29 -2.26 -9.82
N LEU A 424 26.50 -2.33 -8.74
CA LEU A 424 25.66 -3.49 -8.46
C LEU A 424 24.62 -3.70 -9.58
N GLY A 425 23.99 -2.63 -10.07
CA GLY A 425 23.09 -2.66 -11.21
C GLY A 425 23.74 -3.20 -12.49
N GLU A 426 24.95 -2.76 -12.80
CA GLU A 426 25.73 -3.27 -13.95
C GLU A 426 26.03 -4.76 -13.81
N LYS A 427 26.49 -5.20 -12.63
CA LYS A 427 26.76 -6.61 -12.35
C LYS A 427 25.50 -7.47 -12.52
N MET A 428 24.41 -7.11 -11.85
CA MET A 428 23.15 -7.89 -11.89
C MET A 428 22.54 -7.90 -13.30
N ARG A 429 22.64 -6.79 -14.05
CA ARG A 429 22.24 -6.71 -15.46
C ARG A 429 22.98 -7.75 -16.29
N ASP A 430 24.31 -7.82 -16.17
CA ASP A 430 25.12 -8.71 -17.01
C ASP A 430 24.88 -10.18 -16.66
N GLU A 431 24.77 -10.52 -15.37
CA GLU A 431 24.44 -11.89 -14.93
C GLU A 431 23.06 -12.34 -15.45
N LEU A 432 22.02 -11.52 -15.27
CA LEU A 432 20.65 -11.86 -15.67
C LEU A 432 20.44 -11.82 -17.20
N TYR A 433 21.09 -10.89 -17.90
CA TYR A 433 20.99 -10.79 -19.36
C TYR A 433 21.60 -12.02 -20.05
N ASN A 434 22.70 -12.57 -19.52
CA ASN A 434 23.26 -13.83 -20.01
C ASN A 434 22.26 -15.00 -19.86
N GLU A 435 21.53 -15.12 -18.76
CA GLU A 435 20.48 -16.15 -18.64
C GLU A 435 19.34 -15.94 -19.65
N LEU A 436 18.91 -14.69 -19.85
CA LEU A 436 17.90 -14.33 -20.84
C LEU A 436 18.33 -14.68 -22.27
N LEU A 437 19.61 -14.54 -22.63
CA LEU A 437 20.15 -14.94 -23.93
C LEU A 437 20.11 -16.46 -24.13
N GLU A 438 20.41 -17.24 -23.10
CA GLU A 438 20.29 -18.71 -23.16
C GLU A 438 18.83 -19.17 -23.24
N VAL A 439 17.91 -18.49 -22.56
CA VAL A 439 16.46 -18.71 -22.71
C VAL A 439 16.00 -18.39 -24.13
N ALA A 440 16.46 -17.28 -24.72
CA ALA A 440 16.16 -16.92 -26.10
C ALA A 440 16.67 -18.00 -27.08
N LYS A 441 17.96 -18.38 -27.01
CA LYS A 441 18.56 -19.46 -27.82
C LYS A 441 17.77 -20.76 -27.73
N LYS A 442 17.40 -21.18 -26.51
CA LYS A 442 16.62 -22.40 -26.24
C LYS A 442 15.23 -22.36 -26.88
N ILE A 443 14.51 -21.24 -26.76
CA ILE A 443 13.15 -21.10 -27.32
C ILE A 443 13.18 -20.99 -28.85
N THR A 444 14.13 -20.23 -29.40
CA THR A 444 14.28 -20.08 -30.87
C THR A 444 14.97 -21.26 -31.55
N LYS A 445 15.55 -22.19 -30.79
CA LYS A 445 16.29 -23.37 -31.26
C LYS A 445 17.47 -23.03 -32.20
N THR A 446 18.15 -21.93 -31.92
CA THR A 446 19.39 -21.51 -32.62
C THR A 446 20.52 -21.32 -31.63
N THR A 447 21.73 -21.66 -32.07
CA THR A 447 22.99 -21.40 -31.35
C THR A 447 23.58 -20.03 -31.70
N ASP A 448 23.19 -19.42 -32.82
CA ASP A 448 23.55 -18.05 -33.16
C ASP A 448 22.74 -17.06 -32.31
N GLU A 449 23.45 -16.17 -31.61
CA GLU A 449 22.87 -15.27 -30.61
C GLU A 449 22.13 -14.08 -31.22
N GLU A 450 22.61 -13.49 -32.31
CA GLU A 450 21.93 -12.36 -32.94
C GLU A 450 20.64 -12.83 -33.63
N GLN A 451 20.68 -13.99 -34.29
CA GLN A 451 19.48 -14.63 -34.82
C GLN A 451 18.50 -15.02 -33.69
N ALA A 452 18.99 -15.46 -32.53
CA ALA A 452 18.14 -15.71 -31.35
C ALA A 452 17.47 -14.42 -30.88
N LYS A 453 18.22 -13.34 -30.67
CA LYS A 453 17.71 -12.00 -30.29
C LYS A 453 16.64 -11.51 -31.26
N ILE A 454 16.91 -11.52 -32.57
CA ILE A 454 15.98 -11.05 -33.61
C ILE A 454 14.70 -11.90 -33.62
N THR A 455 14.84 -13.23 -33.61
CA THR A 455 13.69 -14.15 -33.69
C THR A 455 12.83 -14.07 -32.43
N PHE A 456 13.46 -13.97 -31.26
CA PHE A 456 12.78 -13.91 -29.98
C PHE A 456 12.08 -12.55 -29.76
N LYS A 457 12.73 -11.43 -30.13
CA LYS A 457 12.11 -10.09 -30.10
C LYS A 457 10.82 -10.03 -30.92
N ARG A 458 10.79 -10.68 -32.09
CA ARG A 458 9.57 -10.81 -32.88
C ARG A 458 8.50 -11.63 -32.15
N LEU A 459 8.87 -12.77 -31.56
CA LEU A 459 7.95 -13.67 -30.84
C LEU A 459 7.24 -12.99 -29.66
N ILE A 460 7.96 -12.20 -28.86
CA ILE A 460 7.40 -11.48 -27.70
C ILE A 460 6.55 -10.26 -28.08
N ASP A 461 6.68 -9.78 -29.32
CA ASP A 461 5.92 -8.66 -29.87
C ASP A 461 4.65 -9.11 -30.62
N GLU A 462 4.46 -10.41 -30.87
CA GLU A 462 3.26 -10.93 -31.53
C GLU A 462 1.97 -10.56 -30.78
N SER A 463 0.89 -10.26 -31.50
CA SER A 463 -0.42 -9.93 -30.91
C SER A 463 -0.99 -11.07 -30.04
N SER A 464 -0.56 -12.31 -30.27
CA SER A 464 -0.86 -13.49 -29.44
C SER A 464 -0.43 -13.31 -27.98
N GLN A 465 0.60 -12.50 -27.71
CA GLN A 465 1.16 -12.24 -26.39
C GLN A 465 0.36 -11.22 -25.57
N TYR A 466 -0.75 -10.68 -26.07
CA TYR A 466 -1.48 -9.58 -25.42
C TYR A 466 -2.97 -9.93 -25.19
N TYR A 467 -3.68 -9.09 -24.44
CA TYR A 467 -5.09 -9.30 -24.10
C TYR A 467 -6.07 -8.57 -25.04
N ASN A 468 -5.59 -7.69 -25.92
CA ASN A 468 -6.38 -6.98 -26.93
C ASN A 468 -6.22 -7.61 -28.33
N ASP A 469 -7.30 -7.57 -29.13
CA ASP A 469 -7.29 -8.01 -30.52
C ASP A 469 -7.12 -6.79 -31.43
N GLY A 470 -5.90 -6.56 -31.95
CA GLY A 470 -5.55 -5.35 -32.70
C GLY A 470 -5.51 -4.07 -31.84
N ASP A 471 -5.32 -2.92 -32.49
CA ASP A 471 -5.05 -1.67 -31.79
C ASP A 471 -6.24 -1.12 -30.98
N ILE A 472 -5.91 -0.49 -29.85
CA ILE A 472 -6.87 0.27 -29.05
C ILE A 472 -7.16 1.60 -29.78
N PRO A 473 -8.43 1.98 -29.99
CA PRO A 473 -8.78 3.23 -30.66
C PRO A 473 -8.25 4.49 -29.94
N ALA A 474 -7.98 5.53 -30.72
CA ALA A 474 -7.57 6.84 -30.20
C ALA A 474 -8.62 7.41 -29.22
N ASN A 475 -9.91 7.27 -29.50
CA ASN A 475 -11.00 7.74 -28.62
C ASN A 475 -11.17 6.93 -27.32
N GLU A 476 -10.41 5.84 -27.14
CA GLU A 476 -10.28 5.13 -25.85
C GLU A 476 -8.92 5.43 -25.17
N SER A 477 -8.06 6.26 -25.78
CA SER A 477 -6.66 6.48 -25.35
C SER A 477 -6.23 7.95 -25.32
N ASP A 478 -7.11 8.88 -25.68
CA ASP A 478 -6.84 10.32 -25.66
C ASP A 478 -7.15 10.97 -24.29
N ALA A 479 -6.82 12.25 -24.15
CA ALA A 479 -7.06 13.01 -22.93
C ALA A 479 -8.55 13.09 -22.54
N ASN A 480 -9.49 12.94 -23.48
CA ASN A 480 -10.91 12.87 -23.18
C ASN A 480 -11.27 11.47 -22.65
N ALA A 481 -10.72 10.40 -23.21
CA ALA A 481 -10.87 9.03 -22.70
C ALA A 481 -10.41 8.92 -21.24
N HIS A 482 -9.28 9.55 -20.88
CA HIS A 482 -8.79 9.60 -19.49
C HIS A 482 -9.80 10.25 -18.52
N LYS A 483 -10.59 11.21 -18.99
CA LYS A 483 -11.66 11.86 -18.20
C LYS A 483 -12.93 11.00 -18.14
N VAL A 484 -13.42 10.51 -19.28
CA VAL A 484 -14.72 9.83 -19.36
C VAL A 484 -14.66 8.37 -18.92
N CYS A 485 -13.55 7.66 -19.10
CA CYS A 485 -13.39 6.27 -18.68
C CYS A 485 -12.79 6.16 -17.27
N SER A 486 -13.43 6.81 -16.29
CA SER A 486 -12.90 6.98 -14.92
C SER A 486 -13.60 6.11 -13.86
N SER A 487 -14.47 5.18 -14.26
CA SER A 487 -15.09 4.16 -13.39
C SER A 487 -15.32 2.85 -14.17
N VAL A 488 -15.61 1.75 -13.48
CA VAL A 488 -15.95 0.46 -14.14
C VAL A 488 -17.19 0.57 -15.02
N GLN A 489 -18.19 1.35 -14.59
CA GLN A 489 -19.43 1.59 -15.31
C GLN A 489 -19.17 2.43 -16.57
N ASP A 490 -18.33 3.46 -16.44
CA ASP A 490 -18.02 4.37 -17.55
C ASP A 490 -17.05 3.74 -18.54
N ALA A 491 -16.06 2.97 -18.08
CA ALA A 491 -15.16 2.19 -18.93
C ALA A 491 -15.92 1.22 -19.84
N LYS A 492 -16.93 0.51 -19.32
CA LYS A 492 -17.83 -0.34 -20.13
C LYS A 492 -18.59 0.42 -21.23
N LYS A 493 -18.86 1.71 -21.00
CA LYS A 493 -19.70 2.55 -21.87
C LYS A 493 -18.88 3.34 -22.90
N TYR A 494 -17.73 3.85 -22.50
CA TYR A 494 -16.91 4.79 -23.27
C TYR A 494 -15.56 4.20 -23.74
N CYS A 495 -15.04 3.18 -23.06
CA CYS A 495 -13.82 2.46 -23.45
C CYS A 495 -14.04 0.92 -23.56
N PRO A 496 -14.99 0.46 -24.39
CA PRO A 496 -15.40 -0.94 -24.43
C PRO A 496 -14.30 -1.90 -24.90
N LYS A 497 -13.39 -1.51 -25.81
CA LYS A 497 -12.30 -2.40 -26.24
C LYS A 497 -11.24 -2.57 -25.14
N ARG A 498 -10.84 -1.49 -24.46
CA ARG A 498 -9.98 -1.57 -23.26
C ARG A 498 -10.63 -2.43 -22.18
N PHE A 499 -11.92 -2.24 -21.92
CA PHE A 499 -12.65 -3.01 -20.91
C PHE A 499 -12.73 -4.52 -21.25
N ALA A 500 -12.89 -4.86 -22.53
CA ALA A 500 -12.86 -6.26 -22.99
C ALA A 500 -11.47 -6.90 -22.81
N ALA A 501 -10.38 -6.18 -23.14
CA ALA A 501 -9.01 -6.64 -22.90
C ALA A 501 -8.72 -6.80 -21.40
N MET A 502 -9.15 -5.85 -20.56
CA MET A 502 -9.03 -5.95 -19.11
C MET A 502 -9.79 -7.15 -18.53
N THR A 503 -10.96 -7.48 -19.09
CA THR A 503 -11.73 -8.67 -18.68
C THR A 503 -10.99 -9.97 -19.01
N LYS A 504 -10.33 -10.05 -20.18
CA LYS A 504 -9.47 -11.20 -20.55
C LYS A 504 -8.26 -11.33 -19.60
N TRP A 505 -7.59 -10.22 -19.27
CA TRP A 505 -6.49 -10.20 -18.31
C TRP A 505 -6.95 -10.65 -16.92
N PHE A 506 -8.11 -10.18 -16.46
CA PHE A 506 -8.69 -10.57 -15.17
C PHE A 506 -9.05 -12.05 -15.05
N SER A 507 -9.35 -12.75 -16.15
CA SER A 507 -9.54 -14.22 -16.11
C SER A 507 -8.20 -14.90 -15.89
N HIS A 508 -7.22 -14.61 -16.76
CA HIS A 508 -5.90 -15.24 -16.74
C HIS A 508 -5.14 -15.00 -15.42
N ALA A 509 -5.22 -13.78 -14.86
CA ALA A 509 -4.62 -13.46 -13.57
C ALA A 509 -5.24 -14.28 -12.42
N LYS A 510 -6.57 -14.53 -12.42
CA LYS A 510 -7.22 -15.38 -11.41
C LYS A 510 -6.82 -16.85 -11.52
N GLU A 511 -6.71 -17.35 -12.75
CA GLU A 511 -6.26 -18.71 -13.03
C GLU A 511 -4.84 -18.93 -12.47
N ILE A 512 -3.93 -18.00 -12.75
CA ILE A 512 -2.56 -18.02 -12.23
C ILE A 512 -2.52 -17.89 -10.70
N MET A 513 -3.28 -16.96 -10.11
CA MET A 513 -3.34 -16.81 -8.66
C MET A 513 -3.80 -18.10 -7.96
N ALA A 514 -4.80 -18.79 -8.53
CA ALA A 514 -5.27 -20.07 -7.99
C ALA A 514 -4.20 -21.19 -8.07
N THR A 515 -3.41 -21.23 -9.16
CA THR A 515 -2.27 -22.14 -9.29
C THR A 515 -1.19 -21.83 -8.25
N LEU A 516 -0.77 -20.56 -8.11
CA LEU A 516 0.25 -20.16 -7.14
C LEU A 516 -0.19 -20.39 -5.69
N ASP A 517 -1.45 -20.14 -5.34
CA ASP A 517 -2.02 -20.43 -4.02
C ASP A 517 -1.90 -21.93 -3.66
N TYR A 518 -2.06 -22.82 -4.64
CA TYR A 518 -1.88 -24.26 -4.46
C TYR A 518 -0.40 -24.65 -4.38
N GLU A 519 0.42 -24.28 -5.36
CA GLU A 519 1.82 -24.71 -5.44
C GLU A 519 2.70 -24.13 -4.31
N THR A 520 2.35 -22.95 -3.77
CA THR A 520 3.11 -22.31 -2.68
C THR A 520 2.62 -22.67 -1.28
N ALA A 521 1.61 -23.55 -1.15
CA ALA A 521 1.03 -23.95 0.13
C ALA A 521 2.08 -24.52 1.12
N ASP A 522 3.09 -25.22 0.61
CA ASP A 522 4.17 -25.81 1.41
C ASP A 522 5.37 -24.88 1.65
N LEU A 523 5.24 -23.59 1.38
CA LEU A 523 6.25 -22.57 1.70
C LEU A 523 5.90 -21.74 2.95
N PHE A 524 4.68 -21.90 3.49
CA PHE A 524 4.16 -21.09 4.59
C PHE A 524 3.32 -21.89 5.59
N TYR A 525 3.08 -21.29 6.76
CA TYR A 525 2.14 -21.80 7.77
C TYR A 525 0.78 -21.10 7.61
N PHE A 526 -0.25 -21.89 7.26
CA PHE A 526 -1.64 -21.45 7.05
C PHE A 526 -2.55 -21.59 8.27
N THR A 527 -2.10 -22.30 9.32
CA THR A 527 -2.83 -22.46 10.59
C THR A 527 -1.85 -22.68 11.75
N GLY A 528 -2.37 -22.70 12.98
CA GLY A 528 -1.58 -23.02 14.18
C GLY A 528 -0.83 -21.82 14.78
N PRO A 529 0.04 -22.05 15.78
CA PRO A 529 0.74 -20.97 16.50
C PRO A 529 1.75 -20.20 15.64
N TYR A 530 2.19 -20.79 14.53
CA TYR A 530 3.08 -20.15 13.55
C TYR A 530 2.32 -19.58 12.34
N HIS A 531 1.00 -19.41 12.43
CA HIS A 531 0.18 -18.90 11.34
C HIS A 531 0.75 -17.57 10.81
N SER A 532 0.93 -17.49 9.48
CA SER A 532 1.73 -16.43 8.86
C SER A 532 1.15 -15.90 7.55
N THR A 533 0.07 -16.50 7.06
CA THR A 533 -0.60 -16.10 5.82
C THR A 533 -1.78 -15.17 6.09
N PRO A 534 -2.21 -14.35 5.13
CA PRO A 534 -3.43 -13.59 5.25
C PRO A 534 -4.68 -14.46 5.06
N ASN A 535 -5.71 -14.20 5.85
CA ASN A 535 -7.07 -14.70 5.61
C ASN A 535 -7.86 -13.76 4.68
N CYS A 536 -7.45 -12.50 4.56
CA CYS A 536 -8.14 -11.54 3.70
C CYS A 536 -8.22 -12.03 2.25
N PRO A 537 -9.39 -11.94 1.60
CA PRO A 537 -9.46 -12.11 0.17
C PRO A 537 -8.79 -10.93 -0.55
N ILE A 538 -8.17 -11.23 -1.69
CA ILE A 538 -7.66 -10.26 -2.65
C ILE A 538 -8.57 -10.25 -3.88
N LYS A 539 -8.94 -9.05 -4.35
CA LYS A 539 -9.67 -8.85 -5.62
C LYS A 539 -8.76 -8.27 -6.70
N LEU A 540 -9.11 -8.48 -7.96
CA LEU A 540 -8.57 -7.68 -9.05
C LEU A 540 -9.38 -6.38 -9.16
N ASP A 541 -8.70 -5.26 -9.37
CA ASP A 541 -9.32 -3.95 -9.60
C ASP A 541 -8.63 -3.17 -10.72
N ILE A 542 -9.28 -2.12 -11.22
CA ILE A 542 -8.80 -1.32 -12.35
C ILE A 542 -8.20 -0.02 -11.83
N ASP A 543 -6.93 0.22 -12.16
CA ASP A 543 -6.30 1.53 -11.97
C ASP A 543 -6.58 2.45 -13.17
N PHE A 544 -7.26 3.55 -12.90
CA PHE A 544 -7.65 4.57 -13.87
C PHE A 544 -6.66 5.75 -13.96
N ASN A 545 -5.52 5.71 -13.26
CA ASN A 545 -4.46 6.71 -13.45
C ASN A 545 -3.80 6.51 -14.84
N PRO A 546 -3.87 7.49 -15.76
CA PRO A 546 -3.30 7.33 -17.11
C PRO A 546 -1.77 7.30 -17.13
N SER A 547 -1.12 7.88 -16.11
CA SER A 547 0.33 7.86 -15.95
C SER A 547 0.84 6.54 -15.34
N SER A 548 -0.04 5.63 -14.91
CA SER A 548 0.31 4.32 -14.37
C SER A 548 0.73 3.33 -15.48
N GLY A 549 1.86 2.66 -15.25
CA GLY A 549 2.47 1.71 -16.21
C GLY A 549 2.47 0.26 -15.75
N VAL A 550 2.41 -0.01 -14.44
CA VAL A 550 2.60 -1.36 -13.87
C VAL A 550 1.54 -1.67 -12.82
N PRO A 551 1.21 -2.95 -12.57
CA PRO A 551 0.40 -3.36 -11.43
C PRO A 551 0.91 -2.88 -10.07
N PHE A 552 0.02 -2.90 -9.08
CA PHE A 552 0.37 -2.71 -7.68
C PHE A 552 -0.66 -3.32 -6.71
N TYR A 553 -0.19 -3.69 -5.54
CA TYR A 553 -0.97 -4.20 -4.42
C TYR A 553 -1.48 -3.09 -3.49
N GLN A 554 -2.68 -3.27 -2.93
CA GLN A 554 -3.22 -2.45 -1.85
C GLN A 554 -3.79 -3.33 -0.72
N SER A 555 -3.34 -3.10 0.52
CA SER A 555 -3.72 -3.86 1.70
C SER A 555 -5.12 -3.54 2.25
N SER A 556 -5.67 -4.48 3.01
CA SER A 556 -6.85 -4.26 3.83
C SER A 556 -6.47 -3.78 5.25
N ASP A 557 -7.49 -3.58 6.09
CA ASP A 557 -7.35 -3.52 7.54
C ASP A 557 -7.24 -4.93 8.16
N LYS A 558 -6.93 -4.97 9.47
CA LYS A 558 -6.75 -6.21 10.24
C LYS A 558 -8.01 -7.09 10.36
N ASN A 559 -9.20 -6.52 10.20
CA ASN A 559 -10.47 -7.22 10.29
C ASN A 559 -11.05 -7.56 8.91
N CYS A 560 -10.35 -7.23 7.82
CA CYS A 560 -10.84 -7.37 6.45
C CYS A 560 -12.19 -6.68 6.19
N SER A 561 -12.42 -5.51 6.81
CA SER A 561 -13.65 -4.74 6.58
C SER A 561 -13.75 -4.20 5.13
N ARG A 562 -12.59 -4.06 4.47
CA ARG A 562 -12.44 -3.91 3.01
C ARG A 562 -11.73 -5.13 2.41
N THR A 563 -11.81 -5.31 1.09
CA THR A 563 -11.01 -6.32 0.36
C THR A 563 -9.65 -5.73 0.01
N ALA A 564 -8.57 -6.51 0.10
CA ALA A 564 -7.29 -6.13 -0.50
C ALA A 564 -7.37 -6.16 -2.03
N SER A 565 -6.55 -5.43 -2.78
CA SER A 565 -6.58 -5.45 -4.24
C SER A 565 -5.21 -5.61 -4.90
N TYR A 566 -5.21 -6.35 -6.02
CA TYR A 566 -4.21 -6.31 -7.08
C TYR A 566 -4.81 -5.44 -8.19
N ASN A 567 -4.24 -4.26 -8.37
CA ASN A 567 -4.76 -3.23 -9.27
C ASN A 567 -3.99 -3.28 -10.59
N ILE A 568 -4.70 -3.20 -11.73
CA ILE A 568 -4.10 -3.30 -13.07
C ILE A 568 -4.33 -1.99 -13.86
N PRO A 569 -3.28 -1.36 -14.46
CA PRO A 569 -3.41 -0.13 -15.22
C PRO A 569 -4.34 -0.25 -16.44
N PHE A 570 -5.30 0.67 -16.56
CA PHE A 570 -6.29 0.66 -17.64
C PHE A 570 -5.77 1.25 -18.96
N PHE A 571 -4.91 2.28 -18.88
CA PHE A 571 -4.50 3.10 -20.02
C PHE A 571 -3.14 2.69 -20.61
N LEU A 572 -2.89 1.38 -20.77
CA LEU A 572 -1.72 0.86 -21.47
C LEU A 572 -1.91 0.89 -22.99
N GLY A 573 -0.83 1.07 -23.77
CA GLY A 573 -0.88 1.02 -25.23
C GLY A 573 -1.31 -0.35 -25.76
N ARG A 574 -0.77 -1.42 -25.15
CA ARG A 574 -1.14 -2.82 -25.41
C ARG A 574 -1.32 -3.57 -24.08
N PRO A 575 -2.57 -3.80 -23.60
CA PRO A 575 -2.81 -4.55 -22.37
C PRO A 575 -2.16 -5.93 -22.34
N GLY A 576 -1.31 -6.17 -21.33
CA GLY A 576 -0.41 -7.32 -21.22
C GLY A 576 1.04 -6.83 -21.02
N PRO A 577 2.06 -7.62 -21.42
CA PRO A 577 1.98 -8.94 -22.06
C PRO A 577 1.49 -10.09 -21.16
N ARG A 578 1.14 -11.23 -21.76
CA ARG A 578 0.67 -12.46 -21.09
C ARG A 578 1.77 -13.19 -20.35
N TYR A 579 2.97 -13.25 -20.93
CA TYR A 579 4.13 -13.96 -20.37
C TYR A 579 4.61 -13.38 -19.03
N GLU A 580 4.16 -12.18 -18.65
CA GLU A 580 4.51 -11.56 -17.37
C GLU A 580 3.54 -11.95 -16.24
N ALA A 581 2.40 -12.57 -16.57
CA ALA A 581 1.30 -12.71 -15.62
C ALA A 581 1.63 -13.60 -14.42
N VAL A 582 2.51 -14.62 -14.58
CA VAL A 582 2.98 -15.48 -13.47
C VAL A 582 3.81 -14.68 -12.47
N THR A 583 4.82 -13.95 -12.96
CA THR A 583 5.73 -13.19 -12.09
C THR A 583 5.00 -12.02 -11.41
N LEU A 584 4.12 -11.33 -12.13
CA LEU A 584 3.28 -10.25 -11.58
C LEU A 584 2.27 -10.77 -10.54
N ALA A 585 1.64 -11.92 -10.76
CA ALA A 585 0.74 -12.52 -9.76
C ALA A 585 1.51 -12.97 -8.51
N ALA A 586 2.72 -13.54 -8.67
CA ALA A 586 3.59 -13.88 -7.54
C ALA A 586 4.00 -12.63 -6.75
N HIS A 587 4.32 -11.52 -7.44
CA HIS A 587 4.72 -10.24 -6.85
C HIS A 587 3.58 -9.57 -6.07
N GLU A 588 2.42 -9.36 -6.70
CA GLU A 588 1.32 -8.57 -6.13
C GLU A 588 0.42 -9.37 -5.18
N ALA A 589 0.20 -10.65 -5.47
CA ALA A 589 -0.68 -11.52 -4.70
C ALA A 589 0.15 -12.46 -3.80
N ARG A 590 0.00 -13.78 -3.98
CA ARG A 590 0.72 -14.79 -3.19
C ARG A 590 1.80 -15.42 -4.05
N PRO A 591 3.03 -15.60 -3.53
CA PRO A 591 3.43 -15.40 -2.13
C PRO A 591 4.07 -14.02 -1.82
N GLY A 592 3.97 -13.03 -2.71
CA GLY A 592 4.54 -11.69 -2.58
C GLY A 592 3.78 -10.75 -1.63
N HIS A 593 3.43 -9.55 -2.11
CA HIS A 593 2.93 -8.43 -1.30
C HIS A 593 1.69 -8.78 -0.47
N HIS A 594 0.71 -9.51 -1.01
CA HIS A 594 -0.46 -9.88 -0.22
C HIS A 594 -0.05 -10.78 0.96
N THR A 595 0.78 -11.81 0.73
CA THR A 595 1.26 -12.70 1.80
C THR A 595 2.14 -11.97 2.83
N GLN A 596 2.96 -11.00 2.42
CA GLN A 596 3.83 -10.25 3.32
C GLN A 596 3.07 -9.14 4.08
N VAL A 597 2.45 -8.21 3.38
CA VAL A 597 1.86 -6.99 3.96
C VAL A 597 0.59 -7.32 4.73
N GLN A 598 -0.33 -8.09 4.15
CA GLN A 598 -1.57 -8.45 4.85
C GLN A 598 -1.31 -9.53 5.92
N GLY A 599 -0.35 -10.44 5.68
CA GLY A 599 0.14 -11.37 6.70
C GLY A 599 0.67 -10.62 7.93
N TYR A 600 1.47 -9.57 7.73
CA TYR A 600 1.92 -8.68 8.82
C TYR A 600 0.75 -8.04 9.57
N ILE A 601 -0.17 -7.38 8.85
CA ILE A 601 -1.32 -6.67 9.42
C ILE A 601 -2.21 -7.60 10.29
N GLU A 602 -2.46 -8.82 9.81
CA GLU A 602 -3.29 -9.77 10.54
C GLU A 602 -2.55 -10.46 11.69
N GLN A 603 -1.34 -11.00 11.44
CA GLN A 603 -0.68 -11.96 12.33
C GLN A 603 0.49 -11.38 13.14
N PHE A 604 1.19 -10.35 12.64
CA PHE A 604 2.46 -9.86 13.22
C PHE A 604 2.46 -8.40 13.71
N SER A 605 1.40 -7.60 13.46
CA SER A 605 1.29 -6.25 14.03
C SER A 605 1.37 -6.24 15.55
N ASP A 606 2.11 -5.27 16.10
CA ASP A 606 2.29 -5.10 17.54
C ASP A 606 0.95 -4.99 18.28
N SER A 607 0.71 -5.87 19.24
CA SER A 607 -0.49 -5.89 20.07
C SER A 607 -0.45 -4.83 21.17
N CYS A 608 0.74 -4.36 21.55
CA CYS A 608 1.00 -3.45 22.65
C CYS A 608 0.69 -1.99 22.27
N LYS A 609 -0.21 -1.34 23.02
CA LYS A 609 -0.68 0.04 22.74
C LYS A 609 0.23 1.17 23.24
N GLY A 610 1.52 0.88 23.44
CA GLY A 610 2.53 1.85 23.85
C GLY A 610 3.23 2.53 22.67
N PRO A 611 4.15 3.48 22.95
CA PRO A 611 4.93 4.19 21.92
C PRO A 611 5.66 3.30 20.90
N ILE A 612 6.23 2.14 21.30
CA ILE A 612 6.84 1.19 20.34
C ILE A 612 5.81 0.63 19.34
N GLY A 613 4.57 0.37 19.77
CA GLY A 613 3.52 -0.09 18.85
C GLY A 613 3.11 1.01 17.87
N TRP A 614 3.04 2.25 18.34
CA TRP A 614 2.76 3.41 17.49
C TRP A 614 3.83 3.63 16.40
N ILE A 615 5.13 3.51 16.70
CA ILE A 615 6.17 3.62 15.67
C ILE A 615 6.14 2.42 14.70
N ALA A 616 5.78 1.23 15.18
CA ALA A 616 5.58 0.05 14.34
C ALA A 616 4.40 0.17 13.37
N ASP A 617 3.32 0.86 13.78
CA ASP A 617 2.16 1.19 12.93
C ASP A 617 2.42 2.40 12.01
N SER A 618 3.38 3.27 12.34
CA SER A 618 3.64 4.53 11.61
C SER A 618 4.76 4.43 10.54
N THR A 619 5.47 3.30 10.46
CA THR A 619 6.65 3.12 9.58
C THR A 619 6.45 2.01 8.55
N LEU A 620 7.05 2.19 7.36
CA LEU A 620 7.06 1.21 6.27
C LEU A 620 8.42 1.23 5.59
N TYR A 621 8.95 0.05 5.25
CA TYR A 621 10.27 -0.11 4.65
C TYR A 621 10.15 -0.71 3.25
N LEU A 622 10.15 0.15 2.22
CA LEU A 622 9.94 -0.30 0.84
C LEU A 622 10.98 -1.33 0.39
N THR A 623 12.26 -1.19 0.76
CA THR A 623 13.29 -2.22 0.47
C THR A 623 12.94 -3.59 1.05
N PHE A 624 12.27 -3.68 2.20
CA PHE A 624 11.82 -4.96 2.70
C PHE A 624 10.62 -5.52 1.90
N SER A 625 9.56 -4.73 1.70
CA SER A 625 8.34 -5.20 1.02
C SER A 625 8.55 -5.48 -0.47
N GLU A 626 9.29 -4.62 -1.18
CA GLU A 626 9.62 -4.76 -2.60
C GLU A 626 10.67 -5.87 -2.80
N GLY A 627 11.62 -5.98 -1.87
CA GLY A 627 12.61 -7.05 -1.83
C GLY A 627 11.99 -8.42 -1.60
N TRP A 628 10.98 -8.51 -0.72
CA TRP A 628 10.22 -9.74 -0.52
C TRP A 628 9.51 -10.16 -1.79
N ALA A 629 8.76 -9.26 -2.43
CA ALA A 629 8.02 -9.57 -3.65
C ALA A 629 8.96 -10.02 -4.78
N LEU A 630 10.10 -9.33 -4.97
CA LEU A 630 11.11 -9.72 -5.97
C LEU A 630 11.82 -11.05 -5.61
N TYR A 631 12.05 -11.34 -4.32
CA TYR A 631 12.52 -12.65 -3.84
C TYR A 631 11.52 -13.78 -4.12
N THR A 632 10.23 -13.49 -4.08
CA THR A 632 9.21 -14.48 -4.45
C THR A 632 9.21 -14.78 -5.94
N GLU A 633 9.30 -13.75 -6.79
CA GLU A 633 9.45 -13.93 -8.25
C GLU A 633 10.68 -14.78 -8.61
N ASN A 634 11.82 -14.50 -7.96
CA ASN A 634 13.07 -15.23 -8.14
C ASN A 634 13.90 -15.18 -6.84
N PRO A 635 14.34 -16.31 -6.26
CA PRO A 635 14.29 -17.65 -6.83
C PRO A 635 13.09 -18.50 -6.39
N LEU A 636 12.15 -17.98 -5.59
CA LEU A 636 11.18 -18.84 -4.90
C LEU A 636 10.22 -19.59 -5.85
N ILE A 637 9.50 -18.91 -6.75
CA ILE A 637 8.60 -19.58 -7.69
C ILE A 637 9.35 -20.57 -8.61
N PRO A 638 10.47 -20.20 -9.29
CA PRO A 638 11.22 -21.13 -10.14
C PRO A 638 11.83 -22.35 -9.42
N GLN A 639 12.08 -22.27 -8.11
CA GLN A 639 12.67 -23.39 -7.35
C GLN A 639 11.64 -24.36 -6.76
N HIS A 640 10.40 -23.90 -6.53
CA HIS A 640 9.43 -24.63 -5.71
C HIS A 640 8.10 -24.92 -6.39
N THR A 641 7.89 -24.48 -7.64
CA THR A 641 6.62 -24.63 -8.36
C THR A 641 6.85 -25.02 -9.82
N THR A 642 5.80 -25.51 -10.50
CA THR A 642 5.82 -25.85 -11.94
C THR A 642 5.22 -24.74 -12.81
N ALA A 643 4.96 -23.55 -12.24
CA ALA A 643 4.27 -22.42 -12.88
C ALA A 643 4.88 -21.91 -14.20
N TYR A 644 6.14 -22.26 -14.50
CA TYR A 644 6.84 -21.90 -15.76
C TYR A 644 7.03 -23.08 -16.73
N ASP A 645 6.64 -24.31 -16.37
CA ASP A 645 6.94 -25.52 -17.16
C ASP A 645 6.07 -25.63 -18.41
N SER A 646 4.81 -25.19 -18.33
CA SER A 646 3.83 -25.25 -19.44
C SER A 646 4.01 -24.14 -20.48
N ASP A 647 4.61 -23.01 -20.09
CA ASP A 647 4.93 -21.89 -21.00
C ASP A 647 6.36 -21.38 -20.74
N PRO A 648 7.35 -21.85 -21.51
CA PRO A 648 8.73 -21.36 -21.41
C PRO A 648 8.90 -19.86 -21.65
N ILE A 649 7.97 -19.18 -22.34
CA ILE A 649 8.02 -17.72 -22.54
C ILE A 649 7.69 -17.00 -21.22
N SER A 650 6.84 -17.57 -20.36
CA SER A 650 6.58 -17.00 -19.04
C SER A 650 7.84 -16.95 -18.14
N LYS A 651 8.82 -17.85 -18.32
CA LYS A 651 10.13 -17.71 -17.66
C LYS A 651 10.89 -16.47 -18.16
N TYR A 652 10.80 -16.11 -19.44
CA TYR A 652 11.34 -14.84 -19.93
C TYR A 652 10.64 -13.64 -19.27
N GLY A 653 9.33 -13.69 -19.01
CA GLY A 653 8.63 -12.64 -18.27
C GLY A 653 9.23 -12.37 -16.89
N MET A 654 9.54 -13.43 -16.14
CA MET A 654 10.27 -13.33 -14.86
C MET A 654 11.66 -12.71 -15.05
N LEU A 655 12.48 -13.23 -15.98
CA LEU A 655 13.84 -12.71 -16.21
C LEU A 655 13.85 -11.25 -16.69
N LYS A 656 12.91 -10.85 -17.57
CA LYS A 656 12.69 -9.47 -17.99
C LYS A 656 12.47 -8.58 -16.77
N TRP A 657 11.59 -8.97 -15.85
CA TRP A 657 11.30 -8.21 -14.64
C TRP A 657 12.47 -8.18 -13.64
N GLN A 658 13.28 -9.24 -13.53
CA GLN A 658 14.52 -9.23 -12.76
C GLN A 658 15.55 -8.23 -13.35
N ILE A 659 15.77 -8.29 -14.68
CA ILE A 659 16.64 -7.36 -15.40
C ILE A 659 16.12 -5.93 -15.24
N TRP A 660 14.81 -5.71 -15.33
CA TRP A 660 14.18 -4.40 -15.10
C TRP A 660 14.56 -3.83 -13.73
N ARG A 661 14.56 -4.64 -12.68
CA ARG A 661 14.98 -4.21 -11.33
C ARG A 661 16.50 -4.03 -11.19
N ALA A 662 17.33 -4.76 -11.95
CA ALA A 662 18.77 -4.45 -12.06
C ALA A 662 19.03 -3.12 -12.78
N LEU A 663 18.31 -2.86 -13.88
CA LEU A 663 18.38 -1.60 -14.62
C LEU A 663 17.89 -0.42 -13.77
N ARG A 664 16.86 -0.60 -12.91
CA ARG A 664 16.42 0.43 -11.96
C ARG A 664 17.55 0.92 -11.04
N LEU A 665 18.43 0.03 -10.56
CA LEU A 665 19.61 0.42 -9.78
C LEU A 665 20.52 1.40 -10.55
N MET A 666 20.75 1.11 -11.83
CA MET A 666 21.51 2.00 -12.71
C MET A 666 20.74 3.30 -13.00
N MET A 667 19.45 3.21 -13.33
CA MET A 667 18.64 4.35 -13.79
C MET A 667 18.47 5.40 -12.71
N ASP A 668 18.04 5.00 -11.51
CA ASP A 668 17.74 5.89 -10.39
C ASP A 668 19.01 6.68 -9.98
N THR A 669 20.12 5.97 -9.74
CA THR A 669 21.43 6.59 -9.47
C THR A 669 21.99 7.37 -10.67
N GLY A 670 21.70 6.91 -11.89
CA GLY A 670 22.07 7.54 -13.15
C GLY A 670 21.47 8.93 -13.31
N LEU A 671 20.15 9.00 -13.16
CA LEU A 671 19.32 10.21 -13.24
C LEU A 671 19.64 11.18 -12.08
N HIS A 672 19.78 10.68 -10.86
CA HIS A 672 19.84 11.56 -9.68
C HIS A 672 21.26 11.87 -9.16
N ALA A 673 22.28 11.11 -9.54
CA ALA A 673 23.66 11.34 -9.08
C ALA A 673 24.72 11.38 -10.19
N LYS A 674 24.53 10.68 -11.32
CA LYS A 674 25.58 10.48 -12.34
C LYS A 674 25.35 11.25 -13.65
N GLY A 675 24.36 12.15 -13.69
CA GLY A 675 24.13 13.07 -14.80
C GLY A 675 23.66 12.40 -16.11
N ARG A 676 22.94 11.28 -16.01
CA ARG A 676 22.35 10.59 -17.17
C ARG A 676 20.94 11.13 -17.45
N ASN A 677 20.54 11.17 -18.71
CA ASN A 677 19.25 11.69 -19.13
C ASN A 677 18.21 10.58 -19.42
N ARG A 678 16.95 10.99 -19.63
CA ARG A 678 15.82 10.11 -19.97
C ARG A 678 16.07 9.22 -21.18
N ALA A 679 16.71 9.73 -22.23
CA ALA A 679 17.00 8.97 -23.45
C ALA A 679 17.95 7.79 -23.21
N TRP A 680 18.96 7.97 -22.33
CA TRP A 680 19.83 6.88 -21.90
C TRP A 680 19.07 5.80 -21.10
N ALA A 681 18.16 6.20 -20.21
CA ALA A 681 17.34 5.25 -19.45
C ALA A 681 16.42 4.43 -20.36
N LEU A 682 15.72 5.07 -21.31
CA LEU A 682 14.90 4.37 -22.29
C LEU A 682 15.73 3.42 -23.17
N LYS A 683 16.96 3.80 -23.54
CA LYS A 683 17.87 2.92 -24.28
C LYS A 683 18.26 1.67 -23.51
N LEU A 684 18.47 1.75 -22.19
CA LEU A 684 18.75 0.56 -21.37
C LEU A 684 17.59 -0.45 -21.41
N PHE A 685 16.32 -0.01 -21.40
CA PHE A 685 15.18 -0.92 -21.56
C PHE A 685 15.14 -1.56 -22.94
N ALA A 686 15.37 -0.79 -24.01
CA ALA A 686 15.42 -1.30 -25.38
C ALA A 686 16.54 -2.33 -25.59
N ASP A 687 17.71 -2.10 -25.00
CA ASP A 687 18.90 -2.94 -25.16
C ASP A 687 18.80 -4.25 -24.35
N TYR A 688 18.41 -4.17 -23.07
CA TYR A 688 18.54 -5.29 -22.11
C TYR A 688 17.21 -5.96 -21.69
N ALA A 689 16.11 -5.20 -21.61
CA ALA A 689 14.78 -5.73 -21.31
C ALA A 689 13.90 -5.93 -22.56
N TRP A 690 14.43 -5.53 -23.73
CA TRP A 690 13.78 -5.57 -25.04
C TRP A 690 12.40 -4.90 -25.07
N ASP A 691 12.26 -3.83 -24.28
CA ASP A 691 11.00 -3.10 -24.10
C ASP A 691 11.13 -1.67 -24.61
N THR A 692 10.23 -1.29 -25.52
CA THR A 692 10.06 0.06 -26.06
C THR A 692 8.60 0.53 -25.98
N SER A 693 7.82 -0.06 -25.08
CA SER A 693 6.39 0.20 -24.89
C SER A 693 6.13 1.47 -24.08
N ASP A 694 4.85 1.87 -23.97
CA ASP A 694 4.45 2.96 -23.09
C ASP A 694 4.70 2.65 -21.60
N ILE A 695 4.80 1.37 -21.21
CA ILE A 695 5.16 0.96 -19.85
C ILE A 695 6.56 1.47 -19.51
N ALA A 696 7.54 1.20 -20.37
CA ALA A 696 8.91 1.69 -20.20
C ALA A 696 8.98 3.22 -20.15
N VAL A 697 8.18 3.91 -20.97
CA VAL A 697 8.11 5.38 -21.01
C VAL A 697 7.54 5.97 -19.71
N LYS A 698 6.45 5.39 -19.18
CA LYS A 698 5.85 5.80 -17.91
C LYS A 698 6.75 5.50 -16.71
N GLU A 699 7.38 4.33 -16.71
CA GLU A 699 8.29 3.92 -15.64
C GLU A 699 9.55 4.79 -15.56
N VAL A 700 10.13 5.24 -16.68
CA VAL A 700 11.22 6.25 -16.61
C VAL A 700 10.72 7.59 -16.05
N THR A 701 9.48 8.01 -16.36
CA THR A 701 8.87 9.21 -15.74
C THR A 701 8.71 9.05 -14.23
N ARG A 702 8.28 7.86 -13.79
CA ARG A 702 8.23 7.50 -12.37
C ARG A 702 9.61 7.60 -11.71
N TYR A 703 10.67 7.10 -12.33
CA TYR A 703 12.00 7.18 -11.73
C TYR A 703 12.50 8.62 -11.63
N GLN A 704 12.27 9.46 -12.66
CA GLN A 704 12.55 10.90 -12.56
C GLN A 704 11.78 11.56 -11.40
N SER A 705 10.50 11.19 -11.22
CA SER A 705 9.58 11.77 -10.24
C SER A 705 9.76 11.29 -8.81
N ILE A 706 10.22 10.07 -8.58
CA ILE A 706 10.23 9.38 -7.27
C ILE A 706 11.66 8.90 -6.97
N PRO A 707 12.58 9.84 -6.68
CA PRO A 707 14.00 9.55 -6.52
C PRO A 707 14.28 8.59 -5.36
N GLY A 708 15.03 7.53 -5.63
CA GLY A 708 15.46 6.53 -4.65
C GLY A 708 14.49 5.36 -4.46
N GLN A 709 13.23 5.46 -4.90
CA GLN A 709 12.28 4.34 -4.73
C GLN A 709 12.63 3.15 -5.62
N ALA A 710 13.20 3.37 -6.80
CA ALA A 710 13.40 2.31 -7.77
C ALA A 710 14.54 1.35 -7.39
N VAL A 711 15.45 1.74 -6.49
CA VAL A 711 16.55 0.87 -6.03
C VAL A 711 16.14 -0.17 -5.00
N THR A 712 14.98 0.02 -4.35
CA THR A 712 14.52 -0.76 -3.19
C THR A 712 14.41 -2.26 -3.47
N TYR A 713 13.82 -2.60 -4.62
CA TYR A 713 13.53 -3.95 -5.07
C TYR A 713 14.73 -4.92 -5.01
N MET A 714 15.78 -4.66 -5.81
CA MET A 714 16.93 -5.56 -5.97
C MET A 714 17.82 -5.57 -4.71
N ILE A 715 17.98 -4.42 -4.03
CA ILE A 715 18.73 -4.34 -2.77
C ILE A 715 18.06 -5.21 -1.69
N GLY A 716 16.73 -5.16 -1.58
CA GLY A 716 15.97 -5.94 -0.63
C GLY A 716 15.98 -7.44 -0.93
N GLN A 717 15.80 -7.82 -2.19
CA GLN A 717 15.89 -9.21 -2.64
C GLN A 717 17.25 -9.83 -2.27
N LEU A 718 18.34 -9.15 -2.61
CA LEU A 718 19.70 -9.62 -2.32
C LEU A 718 19.98 -9.69 -0.81
N ALA A 719 19.39 -8.80 0.00
CA ALA A 719 19.47 -8.88 1.45
C ALA A 719 18.73 -10.12 2.00
N ILE A 720 17.50 -10.38 1.53
CA ILE A 720 16.72 -11.56 1.93
C ILE A 720 17.42 -12.86 1.50
N MET A 721 17.94 -12.93 0.28
CA MET A 721 18.73 -14.07 -0.21
C MET A 721 19.97 -14.30 0.65
N LYS A 722 20.74 -13.24 0.96
CA LYS A 722 21.90 -13.33 1.87
C LYS A 722 21.53 -13.85 3.26
N PHE A 723 20.36 -13.49 3.79
CA PHE A 723 19.87 -14.04 5.06
C PHE A 723 19.41 -15.49 4.94
N ARG A 724 18.76 -15.87 3.83
CA ARG A 724 18.39 -17.26 3.53
C ARG A 724 19.62 -18.16 3.43
N ASP A 725 20.63 -17.74 2.69
CA ASP A 725 21.88 -18.49 2.50
C ASP A 725 22.65 -18.64 3.82
N LYS A 726 22.69 -17.58 4.64
CA LYS A 726 23.27 -17.65 5.98
C LYS A 726 22.49 -18.59 6.90
N ALA A 727 21.16 -18.55 6.89
CA ALA A 727 20.33 -19.45 7.69
C ALA A 727 20.50 -20.91 7.26
N ASN A 728 20.47 -21.17 5.95
CA ASN A 728 20.66 -22.49 5.37
C ASN A 728 22.05 -23.08 5.70
N SER A 729 23.12 -22.31 5.49
CA SER A 729 24.48 -22.75 5.81
C SER A 729 24.75 -22.93 7.32
N THR A 730 24.06 -22.16 8.19
CA THR A 730 24.23 -22.26 9.65
C THR A 730 23.41 -23.42 10.25
N LEU A 731 22.20 -23.66 9.74
CA LEU A 731 21.29 -24.68 10.27
C LEU A 731 21.43 -26.04 9.56
N ASN A 732 21.94 -26.06 8.32
CA ASN A 732 22.11 -27.23 7.47
C ASN A 732 20.82 -28.07 7.41
N GLU A 733 20.85 -29.36 7.81
CA GLU A 733 19.68 -30.25 7.85
C GLU A 733 18.52 -29.76 8.74
N LYS A 734 18.75 -28.78 9.63
CA LYS A 734 17.71 -28.14 10.44
C LYS A 734 17.09 -26.91 9.78
N PHE A 735 17.55 -26.51 8.60
CA PHE A 735 16.95 -25.39 7.86
C PHE A 735 15.55 -25.79 7.36
N ASN A 736 14.56 -24.97 7.69
CA ASN A 736 13.20 -25.12 7.20
C ASN A 736 12.75 -23.79 6.56
N ILE A 737 12.22 -23.88 5.33
CA ILE A 737 11.81 -22.69 4.57
C ILE A 737 10.57 -22.01 5.16
N LYS A 738 9.64 -22.77 5.75
CA LYS A 738 8.45 -22.22 6.45
C LYS A 738 8.86 -21.43 7.69
N ASP A 739 9.80 -21.96 8.47
CA ASP A 739 10.37 -21.27 9.65
C ASP A 739 11.15 -20.02 9.25
N PHE A 740 11.98 -20.10 8.21
CA PHE A 740 12.67 -18.92 7.67
C PHE A 740 11.69 -17.83 7.23
N HIS A 741 10.67 -18.19 6.45
CA HIS A 741 9.63 -17.24 6.05
C HIS A 741 8.81 -16.72 7.25
N TYR A 742 8.62 -17.50 8.32
CA TYR A 742 7.97 -17.01 9.54
C TYR A 742 8.82 -15.95 10.27
N GLN A 743 10.13 -16.16 10.38
CA GLN A 743 11.05 -15.28 11.12
C GLN A 743 11.45 -13.99 10.36
N VAL A 744 11.31 -13.97 9.03
CA VAL A 744 11.68 -12.81 8.19
C VAL A 744 10.57 -11.76 8.10
N ARG A 745 9.31 -12.11 8.36
CA ARG A 745 8.13 -11.22 8.30
C ARG A 745 7.85 -10.52 9.62
#